data_AF-A0ABD2XNS5-F1
#
_entry.id   AF-A0ABD2XNS5-F1
#
_cell.length_a   1.000
_cell.length_b   1.000
_cell.length_c   1.000
_cell.angle_alpha   90.00
_cell.angle_beta   90.00
_cell.angle_gamma   90.00
#
_symmetry.space_group_name_H-M   'P 1'
#
loop_
_entity.id
_entity.type
_entity.pdbx_description
1 polymer ?
#
loop_
_entity_poly.entity_id
_entity_poly.type
_entity_poly.pdbx_seq_one_letter_code
_entity_poly.pdbx_strand_id
1 'polypeptide(L)'
;MTLNKAFVLCLAAVSLVAAGSIRHEQYEHQQQQQHYDHDTLMRQKKIFDLLWYVEQGSIVDADYYEIGRQYDIVANIDHYHHNEVVTDFIDYYRNGMLTKDDIFSYYHPEHRDQMMALYRLLYYARDFVTFYQTAAWARIHMNAGMFVTAFSTAVIYRPDTRHIRLPAIYELYPNVFFDSRVIHEAERVAMTRGHEYQQQQQQQQQQHQGVEEREQMKQQHWSGAGFETYHLFSNYSQGWPMCMSPGHYRSHDEHALGYFTHDVGLNAYYYYFRMMYPFWLSSRDTQTSLPKWIRGELYYHVHQQLMARYHLERIGRDLPDIERDYQAGVGMPGFYGQYTYHTGVAMPRRDWWNVVPYYKQRYLERLRLVEARIEEAIDSGYVVDEHGNRYGLSGPDGLNVLANLIEGNHDSLNPGYYGSYDALFRHTFGQHYEGGDEHDYVPGSLHLFATSMKDPAFYRMYGKIVDLFLRYKSRLPRYTRSELEFPGVKVESLELSEDRLTTYFDAQDYLINNAVNVPSMKDGQSFHIKAWQHRLNYKPFDYKLAVQSDKSAKAVVRFFLGPAVDDYAHLLRHFQYFYMLDEFEVDLIEGLNKIERHSGESSFFKHGHITGDKYYAKIVQALEGKEAMAQDDHQWGFPEHLYLPMGKSDAHGQRYKLYVHVSPYQPGKSLDAPFFGQRVFYGQPLGYPLDRPMQPWFMQLDNGYFRDVYVRHRVDEAVYPAYHEGRSQHGRQGGYDDYAGYDRADSMMTTMTTNAMRDQHHAYPQQRQDGGRYRANYGSSEYVKYGPSMIVPSMHRDHDAAYYQQQQQQHQTWPYGRVQGVSSEYNMKMQQQQHDRMHEMPVHY
;
A
#
# COMPACT_ATOMS: atom_id res chain seq x y z
N MET A 1 42.72 -11.48 28.55
CA MET A 1 42.04 -10.18 28.77
C MET A 1 41.01 -9.82 27.70
N THR A 2 40.96 -10.54 26.57
CA THR A 2 40.04 -10.29 25.44
C THR A 2 38.71 -11.03 25.55
N LEU A 3 38.69 -12.25 26.13
CA LEU A 3 37.46 -13.06 26.25
C LEU A 3 36.41 -12.47 27.21
N ASN A 4 36.84 -11.88 28.32
CA ASN A 4 35.92 -11.26 29.29
C ASN A 4 35.25 -9.98 28.77
N LYS A 5 35.85 -9.27 27.81
CA LYS A 5 35.24 -8.07 27.20
C LYS A 5 34.14 -8.43 26.20
N ALA A 6 34.33 -9.51 25.43
CA ALA A 6 33.31 -10.02 24.51
C ALA A 6 32.08 -10.56 25.27
N PHE A 7 32.30 -11.28 26.37
CA PHE A 7 31.21 -11.82 27.19
C PHE A 7 30.39 -10.72 27.88
N VAL A 8 31.03 -9.64 28.35
CA VAL A 8 30.35 -8.49 28.94
C VAL A 8 29.58 -7.68 27.89
N LEU A 9 30.08 -7.57 26.66
CA LEU A 9 29.37 -6.92 25.56
C LEU A 9 28.16 -7.72 25.08
N CYS A 10 28.25 -9.04 25.00
CA CYS A 10 27.10 -9.90 24.68
C CYS A 10 26.05 -9.88 25.79
N LEU A 11 26.45 -9.90 27.06
CA LEU A 11 25.53 -9.74 28.18
C LEU A 11 24.85 -8.36 28.19
N ALA A 12 25.58 -7.29 27.83
CA ALA A 12 25.01 -5.95 27.68
C ALA A 12 24.02 -5.85 26.50
N ALA A 13 24.31 -6.50 25.36
CA ALA A 13 23.42 -6.52 24.20
C ALA A 13 22.13 -7.33 24.47
N VAL A 14 22.23 -8.50 25.11
CA VAL A 14 21.07 -9.32 25.47
C VAL A 14 20.24 -8.65 26.57
N SER A 15 20.88 -7.97 27.53
CA SER A 15 20.15 -7.21 28.55
C SER A 15 19.54 -5.91 28.04
N LEU A 16 20.09 -5.27 26.99
CA LEU A 16 19.45 -4.12 26.32
C LEU A 16 18.23 -4.54 25.49
N VAL A 17 18.29 -5.69 24.80
CA VAL A 17 17.13 -6.24 24.06
C VAL A 17 16.04 -6.69 25.05
N ALA A 18 16.42 -7.40 26.12
CA ALA A 18 15.47 -7.80 27.17
C ALA A 18 14.92 -6.60 27.95
N ALA A 19 15.72 -5.58 28.27
CA ALA A 19 15.23 -4.36 28.92
C ALA A 19 14.33 -3.53 27.98
N GLY A 20 14.58 -3.58 26.67
CA GLY A 20 13.68 -3.03 25.65
C GLY A 20 12.32 -3.74 25.67
N SER A 21 12.30 -5.07 25.63
CA SER A 21 11.07 -5.89 25.70
C SER A 21 10.33 -5.75 27.04
N ILE A 22 11.05 -5.74 28.17
CA ILE A 22 10.48 -5.63 29.53
C ILE A 22 9.93 -4.22 29.77
N ARG A 23 10.56 -3.17 29.26
CA ARG A 23 9.97 -1.82 29.29
C ARG A 23 8.77 -1.72 28.37
N HIS A 24 8.80 -2.34 27.18
CA HIS A 24 7.68 -2.35 26.25
C HIS A 24 6.41 -3.02 26.82
N GLU A 25 6.57 -4.10 27.60
CA GLU A 25 5.47 -4.72 28.36
C GLU A 25 4.99 -3.85 29.53
N GLN A 26 5.90 -3.08 30.17
CA GLN A 26 5.52 -2.16 31.26
C GLN A 26 4.75 -0.92 30.77
N TYR A 27 4.88 -0.52 29.50
CA TYR A 27 4.15 0.62 28.93
C TYR A 27 2.67 0.31 28.64
N GLU A 28 2.28 -0.96 28.53
CA GLU A 28 0.85 -1.33 28.45
C GLU A 28 0.09 -1.12 29.78
N HIS A 29 0.77 -0.76 30.88
CA HIS A 29 0.22 -0.89 32.24
C HIS A 29 -0.37 0.37 32.92
N GLN A 30 -0.88 1.36 32.18
CA GLN A 30 -1.58 2.50 32.81
C GLN A 30 -2.98 2.84 32.27
N GLN A 31 -3.56 2.03 31.38
CA GLN A 31 -4.99 2.09 31.08
C GLN A 31 -5.68 0.88 31.71
N GLN A 32 -6.88 1.06 32.30
CA GLN A 32 -7.72 -0.07 32.71
C GLN A 32 -8.09 -0.86 31.45
N GLN A 33 -7.27 -1.85 31.08
CA GLN A 33 -7.47 -2.68 29.91
C GLN A 33 -8.81 -3.40 30.05
N GLN A 34 -9.76 -3.08 29.17
CA GLN A 34 -11.02 -3.80 29.12
C GLN A 34 -10.76 -5.20 28.59
N HIS A 35 -11.31 -6.22 29.24
CA HIS A 35 -11.22 -7.60 28.76
C HIS A 35 -12.42 -7.93 27.89
N TYR A 36 -12.22 -8.78 26.88
CA TYR A 36 -13.34 -9.30 26.11
C TYR A 36 -14.26 -10.14 27.02
N ASP A 37 -15.57 -9.91 26.91
CA ASP A 37 -16.55 -10.81 27.51
C ASP A 37 -16.66 -12.11 26.69
N HIS A 38 -17.30 -13.11 27.27
CA HIS A 38 -17.41 -14.43 26.65
C HIS A 38 -18.17 -14.41 25.31
N ASP A 39 -19.22 -13.59 25.22
CA ASP A 39 -20.02 -13.50 23.99
C ASP A 39 -19.25 -12.82 22.85
N THR A 40 -18.49 -11.75 23.15
CA THR A 40 -17.63 -11.09 22.17
C THR A 40 -16.50 -12.02 21.71
N LEU A 41 -15.91 -12.81 22.62
CA LEU A 41 -14.92 -13.84 22.24
C LEU A 41 -15.52 -14.89 21.30
N MET A 42 -16.76 -15.32 21.54
CA MET A 42 -17.45 -16.27 20.66
C MET A 42 -17.72 -15.66 19.27
N ARG A 43 -18.15 -14.39 19.20
CA ARG A 43 -18.33 -13.65 17.94
C ARG A 43 -16.99 -13.49 17.20
N GLN A 44 -15.95 -13.11 17.92
CA GLN A 44 -14.58 -12.96 17.43
C GLN A 44 -14.07 -14.27 16.80
N LYS A 45 -14.27 -15.40 17.48
CA LYS A 45 -13.92 -16.73 16.94
C LYS A 45 -14.68 -17.05 15.65
N LYS A 46 -16.02 -16.89 15.66
CA LYS A 46 -16.87 -17.15 14.49
C LYS A 46 -16.47 -16.34 13.26
N ILE A 47 -16.09 -15.08 13.45
CA ILE A 47 -15.63 -14.21 12.36
C ILE A 47 -14.29 -14.67 11.79
N PHE A 48 -13.36 -15.11 12.65
CA PHE A 48 -12.10 -15.70 12.19
C PHE A 48 -12.31 -17.01 11.43
N ASP A 49 -13.17 -17.89 11.94
CA ASP A 49 -13.49 -19.19 11.31
C ASP A 49 -14.06 -19.00 9.88
N LEU A 50 -14.89 -17.96 9.68
CA LEU A 50 -15.51 -17.67 8.38
C LEU A 50 -14.51 -17.17 7.32
N LEU A 51 -13.42 -16.55 7.77
CA LEU A 51 -12.41 -15.92 6.91
C LEU A 51 -11.19 -16.82 6.63
N TRP A 52 -11.17 -18.04 7.18
CA TRP A 52 -10.20 -19.05 6.79
C TRP A 52 -10.51 -19.62 5.42
N TYR A 53 -9.45 -19.77 4.62
CA TYR A 53 -9.44 -20.23 3.24
C TYR A 53 -10.51 -19.55 2.38
N VAL A 54 -10.65 -18.23 2.53
CA VAL A 54 -11.82 -17.45 2.08
C VAL A 54 -12.16 -17.57 0.59
N GLU A 55 -11.18 -17.91 -0.23
CA GLU A 55 -11.35 -18.08 -1.68
C GLU A 55 -11.94 -19.46 -2.06
N GLN A 56 -11.84 -20.45 -1.16
CA GLN A 56 -12.45 -21.77 -1.37
C GLN A 56 -13.89 -21.80 -0.88
N GLY A 57 -14.87 -21.91 -1.78
CA GLY A 57 -16.29 -21.94 -1.44
C GLY A 57 -16.85 -23.27 -0.91
N SER A 58 -16.07 -24.36 -0.95
CA SER A 58 -16.57 -25.74 -0.79
C SER A 58 -15.86 -26.56 0.29
N ILE A 59 -15.56 -25.95 1.44
CA ILE A 59 -14.98 -26.66 2.59
C ILE A 59 -16.12 -27.26 3.42
N VAL A 60 -16.53 -28.49 3.09
CA VAL A 60 -17.76 -29.11 3.59
C VAL A 60 -17.74 -29.47 5.08
N ASP A 61 -16.55 -29.64 5.67
CA ASP A 61 -16.36 -29.92 7.11
C ASP A 61 -16.28 -28.64 7.95
N ALA A 62 -16.44 -27.46 7.36
CA ALA A 62 -16.51 -26.20 8.09
C ALA A 62 -17.91 -25.92 8.63
N ASP A 63 -18.01 -25.43 9.86
CA ASP A 63 -19.29 -25.14 10.53
C ASP A 63 -20.17 -24.16 9.76
N TYR A 64 -19.57 -23.16 9.08
CA TYR A 64 -20.31 -22.19 8.28
C TYR A 64 -20.98 -22.81 7.05
N TYR A 65 -20.47 -23.94 6.54
CA TYR A 65 -20.93 -24.51 5.27
C TYR A 65 -22.37 -25.01 5.36
N GLU A 66 -22.68 -25.79 6.41
CA GLU A 66 -24.04 -26.29 6.64
C GLU A 66 -25.00 -25.15 6.97
N ILE A 67 -24.56 -24.14 7.72
CA ILE A 67 -25.37 -22.97 8.06
C ILE A 67 -25.73 -22.20 6.79
N GLY A 68 -24.74 -21.85 5.96
CA GLY A 68 -24.95 -21.07 4.75
C GLY A 68 -25.78 -21.83 3.70
N ARG A 69 -25.57 -23.14 3.56
CA ARG A 69 -26.32 -23.99 2.63
C ARG A 69 -27.80 -24.11 2.98
N GLN A 70 -28.14 -24.13 4.27
CA GLN A 70 -29.52 -24.27 4.73
C GLN A 70 -30.26 -22.93 4.85
N TYR A 71 -29.53 -21.81 4.82
CA TYR A 71 -30.10 -20.49 4.99
C TYR A 71 -30.82 -20.00 3.74
N ASP A 72 -32.10 -19.63 3.89
CA ASP A 72 -32.91 -18.99 2.86
C ASP A 72 -33.15 -17.52 3.25
N ILE A 73 -32.52 -16.60 2.51
CA ILE A 73 -32.62 -15.16 2.75
C ILE A 73 -34.08 -14.68 2.63
N VAL A 74 -34.82 -15.18 1.63
CA VAL A 74 -36.19 -14.72 1.35
C VAL A 74 -37.15 -15.20 2.45
N ALA A 75 -36.98 -16.45 2.90
CA ALA A 75 -37.77 -16.98 4.02
C ALA A 75 -37.51 -16.24 5.35
N ASN A 76 -36.35 -15.59 5.48
CA ASN A 76 -35.94 -14.85 6.67
C ASN A 76 -36.03 -13.33 6.50
N ILE A 77 -36.82 -12.82 5.54
CA ILE A 77 -36.95 -11.38 5.25
C ILE A 77 -37.32 -10.55 6.49
N ASP A 78 -38.13 -11.10 7.40
CA ASP A 78 -38.57 -10.43 8.63
C ASP A 78 -37.46 -10.29 9.69
N HIS A 79 -36.29 -10.90 9.48
CA HIS A 79 -35.11 -10.78 10.35
C HIS A 79 -34.17 -9.63 9.93
N TYR A 80 -34.56 -8.83 8.95
CA TYR A 80 -33.84 -7.62 8.55
C TYR A 80 -34.61 -6.37 9.00
N HIS A 81 -33.88 -5.28 9.26
CA HIS A 81 -34.50 -4.00 9.64
C HIS A 81 -35.35 -3.40 8.50
N HIS A 82 -34.93 -3.64 7.25
CA HIS A 82 -35.56 -3.11 6.05
C HIS A 82 -35.80 -4.23 5.04
N ASN A 83 -37.07 -4.57 4.79
CA ASN A 83 -37.42 -5.63 3.84
C ASN A 83 -37.03 -5.27 2.40
N GLU A 84 -37.01 -3.97 2.08
CA GLU A 84 -36.60 -3.45 0.75
C GLU A 84 -35.15 -3.79 0.39
N VAL A 85 -34.27 -3.91 1.38
CA VAL A 85 -32.86 -4.30 1.18
C VAL A 85 -32.76 -5.74 0.72
N VAL A 86 -33.61 -6.61 1.26
CA VAL A 86 -33.67 -8.02 0.86
C VAL A 86 -34.19 -8.14 -0.56
N THR A 87 -35.26 -7.40 -0.91
CA THR A 87 -35.80 -7.43 -2.28
C THR A 87 -34.80 -6.88 -3.30
N ASP A 88 -34.14 -5.76 -3.00
CA ASP A 88 -33.11 -5.15 -3.86
C ASP A 88 -31.96 -6.14 -4.10
N PHE A 89 -31.43 -6.74 -3.02
CA PHE A 89 -30.38 -7.75 -3.15
C PHE A 89 -30.80 -8.96 -3.99
N ILE A 90 -32.01 -9.47 -3.78
CA ILE A 90 -32.51 -10.64 -4.53
C ILE A 90 -32.72 -10.31 -6.01
N ASP A 91 -33.08 -9.08 -6.34
CA ASP A 91 -33.18 -8.63 -7.72
C ASP A 91 -31.80 -8.61 -8.41
N TYR A 92 -30.76 -8.09 -7.75
CA TYR A 92 -29.39 -8.24 -8.26
C TYR A 92 -29.00 -9.71 -8.42
N TYR A 93 -29.22 -10.52 -7.39
CA TYR A 93 -28.84 -11.93 -7.39
C TYR A 93 -29.51 -12.73 -8.51
N ARG A 94 -30.79 -12.46 -8.80
CA ARG A 94 -31.55 -13.13 -9.88
C ARG A 94 -31.13 -12.69 -11.28
N ASN A 95 -30.69 -11.45 -11.44
CA ASN A 95 -30.24 -10.93 -12.74
C ASN A 95 -28.80 -11.37 -13.09
N GLY A 96 -28.09 -11.97 -12.14
CA GLY A 96 -26.68 -12.31 -12.28
C GLY A 96 -25.81 -11.28 -11.57
N MET A 97 -24.86 -11.78 -10.80
CA MET A 97 -23.82 -10.99 -10.15
C MET A 97 -22.46 -11.57 -10.55
N LEU A 98 -21.39 -10.83 -10.24
CA LEU A 98 -20.01 -11.23 -10.44
C LEU A 98 -19.76 -12.68 -10.01
N THR A 99 -19.19 -13.48 -10.92
CA THR A 99 -18.97 -14.90 -10.65
C THR A 99 -17.79 -15.09 -9.69
N LYS A 100 -17.64 -16.31 -9.17
CA LYS A 100 -16.60 -16.59 -8.17
C LYS A 100 -15.17 -16.49 -8.71
N ASP A 101 -14.99 -16.80 -9.99
CA ASP A 101 -13.68 -16.83 -10.64
C ASP A 101 -13.29 -15.47 -11.22
N ASP A 102 -14.16 -14.46 -11.14
CA ASP A 102 -13.88 -13.10 -11.61
C ASP A 102 -13.10 -12.29 -10.57
N ILE A 103 -12.35 -11.29 -11.04
CA ILE A 103 -11.53 -10.45 -10.16
C ILE A 103 -12.30 -9.19 -9.76
N PHE A 104 -12.70 -9.14 -8.49
CA PHE A 104 -13.40 -8.00 -7.92
C PHE A 104 -12.51 -6.74 -7.81
N SER A 105 -13.12 -5.57 -8.02
CA SER A 105 -12.54 -4.26 -7.70
C SER A 105 -13.63 -3.24 -7.42
N TYR A 106 -13.53 -2.50 -6.31
CA TYR A 106 -14.45 -1.40 -5.98
C TYR A 106 -14.29 -0.15 -6.86
N TYR A 107 -13.28 -0.10 -7.73
CA TYR A 107 -13.17 0.96 -8.75
C TYR A 107 -14.01 0.65 -9.99
N HIS A 108 -14.40 -0.61 -10.21
CA HIS A 108 -15.39 -0.95 -11.25
C HIS A 108 -16.80 -0.62 -10.72
N PRO A 109 -17.59 0.22 -11.41
CA PRO A 109 -18.89 0.67 -10.91
C PRO A 109 -19.87 -0.47 -10.62
N GLU A 110 -20.05 -1.41 -11.55
CA GLU A 110 -21.03 -2.49 -11.42
C GLU A 110 -20.66 -3.46 -10.28
N HIS A 111 -19.36 -3.79 -10.15
CA HIS A 111 -18.86 -4.58 -9.01
C HIS A 111 -19.15 -3.90 -7.68
N ARG A 112 -18.96 -2.59 -7.62
CA ARG A 112 -19.19 -1.81 -6.40
C ARG A 112 -20.68 -1.77 -6.06
N ASP A 113 -21.56 -1.64 -7.03
CA ASP A 113 -23.01 -1.61 -6.79
C ASP A 113 -23.52 -2.96 -6.27
N GLN A 114 -23.06 -4.07 -6.87
CA GLN A 114 -23.33 -5.43 -6.38
C GLN A 114 -22.77 -5.68 -4.96
N MET A 115 -21.54 -5.24 -4.70
CA MET A 115 -20.93 -5.31 -3.37
C MET A 115 -21.73 -4.49 -2.35
N MET A 116 -22.24 -3.32 -2.74
CA MET A 116 -23.06 -2.47 -1.90
C MET A 116 -24.41 -3.09 -1.56
N ALA A 117 -25.03 -3.81 -2.50
CA ALA A 117 -26.24 -4.58 -2.22
C ALA A 117 -25.99 -5.66 -1.15
N LEU A 118 -24.87 -6.40 -1.26
CA LEU A 118 -24.47 -7.38 -0.25
C LEU A 118 -24.12 -6.74 1.11
N TYR A 119 -23.42 -5.61 1.10
CA TYR A 119 -23.09 -4.87 2.31
C TYR A 119 -24.37 -4.42 3.05
N ARG A 120 -25.35 -3.85 2.34
CA ARG A 120 -26.62 -3.44 2.94
C ARG A 120 -27.34 -4.64 3.57
N LEU A 121 -27.40 -5.77 2.87
CA LEU A 121 -28.01 -6.99 3.40
C LEU A 121 -27.37 -7.42 4.73
N LEU A 122 -26.04 -7.45 4.80
CA LEU A 122 -25.29 -7.78 6.02
C LEU A 122 -25.47 -6.73 7.11
N TYR A 123 -25.43 -5.45 6.75
CA TYR A 123 -25.52 -4.35 7.70
C TYR A 123 -26.90 -4.28 8.37
N TYR A 124 -27.98 -4.51 7.62
CA TYR A 124 -29.35 -4.42 8.12
C TYR A 124 -29.91 -5.70 8.75
N ALA A 125 -29.11 -6.76 8.91
CA ALA A 125 -29.50 -7.91 9.71
C ALA A 125 -29.75 -7.48 11.18
N ARG A 126 -30.89 -7.86 11.76
CA ARG A 126 -31.33 -7.35 13.09
C ARG A 126 -30.44 -7.73 14.25
N ASP A 127 -29.76 -8.86 14.14
CA ASP A 127 -28.90 -9.40 15.18
C ASP A 127 -27.69 -10.13 14.58
N PHE A 128 -26.74 -10.46 15.46
CA PHE A 128 -25.51 -11.15 15.07
C PHE A 128 -25.78 -12.53 14.46
N VAL A 129 -26.86 -13.21 14.86
CA VAL A 129 -27.20 -14.56 14.36
C VAL A 129 -27.59 -14.48 12.89
N THR A 130 -28.51 -13.58 12.55
CA THR A 130 -28.96 -13.31 11.18
C THR A 130 -27.81 -12.81 10.33
N PHE A 131 -26.99 -11.90 10.88
CA PHE A 131 -25.77 -11.42 10.23
C PHE A 131 -24.82 -12.57 9.87
N TYR A 132 -24.51 -13.45 10.84
CA TYR A 132 -23.62 -14.58 10.63
C TYR A 132 -24.19 -15.61 9.64
N GLN A 133 -25.49 -15.91 9.70
CA GLN A 133 -26.15 -16.80 8.74
C GLN A 133 -26.12 -16.24 7.31
N THR A 134 -26.40 -14.94 7.16
CA THR A 134 -26.30 -14.24 5.88
C THR A 134 -24.86 -14.25 5.36
N ALA A 135 -23.88 -14.02 6.24
CA ALA A 135 -22.47 -14.05 5.89
C ALA A 135 -22.00 -15.46 5.50
N ALA A 136 -22.46 -16.50 6.19
CA ALA A 136 -22.21 -17.89 5.84
C ALA A 136 -22.81 -18.27 4.47
N TRP A 137 -24.01 -17.79 4.15
CA TRP A 137 -24.60 -17.94 2.82
C TRP A 137 -23.74 -17.22 1.76
N ALA A 138 -23.41 -15.94 1.99
CA ALA A 138 -22.64 -15.14 1.04
C ALA A 138 -21.24 -15.73 0.78
N ARG A 139 -20.60 -16.26 1.83
CA ARG A 139 -19.32 -16.97 1.77
C ARG A 139 -19.32 -18.15 0.81
N ILE A 140 -20.46 -18.83 0.66
CA ILE A 140 -20.64 -19.99 -0.22
C ILE A 140 -21.08 -19.56 -1.62
N HIS A 141 -21.90 -18.52 -1.75
CA HIS A 141 -22.59 -18.22 -3.02
C HIS A 141 -21.98 -17.06 -3.81
N MET A 142 -21.18 -16.19 -3.21
CA MET A 142 -20.70 -14.95 -3.82
C MET A 142 -19.21 -14.98 -4.15
N ASN A 143 -18.78 -14.05 -5.01
CA ASN A 143 -17.37 -13.77 -5.26
C ASN A 143 -16.63 -13.45 -3.95
N ALA A 144 -15.44 -14.05 -3.75
CA ALA A 144 -14.70 -13.92 -2.50
C ALA A 144 -14.26 -12.47 -2.22
N GLY A 145 -13.80 -11.74 -3.24
CA GLY A 145 -13.40 -10.33 -3.12
C GLY A 145 -14.57 -9.41 -2.74
N MET A 146 -15.72 -9.63 -3.38
CA MET A 146 -16.96 -8.93 -3.06
C MET A 146 -17.44 -9.25 -1.64
N PHE A 147 -17.45 -10.53 -1.26
CA PHE A 147 -17.83 -10.98 0.07
C PHE A 147 -16.95 -10.37 1.15
N VAL A 148 -15.61 -10.48 1.07
CA VAL A 148 -14.71 -9.96 2.10
C VAL A 148 -14.82 -8.45 2.22
N THR A 149 -14.96 -7.73 1.10
CA THR A 149 -15.13 -6.27 1.12
C THR A 149 -16.44 -5.87 1.81
N ALA A 150 -17.56 -6.47 1.42
CA ALA A 150 -18.87 -6.20 2.03
C ALA A 150 -18.91 -6.61 3.50
N PHE A 151 -18.39 -7.79 3.82
CA PHE A 151 -18.33 -8.34 5.18
C PHE A 151 -17.42 -7.54 6.11
N SER A 152 -16.21 -7.18 5.68
CA SER A 152 -15.32 -6.33 6.49
C SER A 152 -15.97 -4.98 6.75
N THR A 153 -16.61 -4.39 5.73
CA THR A 153 -17.36 -3.13 5.87
C THR A 153 -18.51 -3.27 6.86
N ALA A 154 -19.27 -4.36 6.82
CA ALA A 154 -20.33 -4.62 7.78
C ALA A 154 -19.79 -4.78 9.21
N VAL A 155 -18.72 -5.56 9.41
CA VAL A 155 -18.08 -5.74 10.73
C VAL A 155 -17.58 -4.41 11.31
N ILE A 156 -17.08 -3.51 10.46
CA ILE A 156 -16.60 -2.18 10.86
C ILE A 156 -17.73 -1.30 11.43
N TYR A 157 -18.88 -1.27 10.76
CA TYR A 157 -19.93 -0.29 11.05
C TYR A 157 -21.09 -0.83 11.89
N ARG A 158 -21.25 -2.15 11.99
CA ARG A 158 -22.33 -2.73 12.79
C ARG A 158 -22.09 -2.51 14.30
N PRO A 159 -23.09 -2.05 15.06
CA PRO A 159 -22.93 -1.80 16.50
C PRO A 159 -22.59 -3.04 17.33
N ASP A 160 -23.10 -4.22 16.93
CA ASP A 160 -22.92 -5.48 17.64
C ASP A 160 -21.57 -6.17 17.36
N THR A 161 -20.80 -5.67 16.40
CA THR A 161 -19.44 -6.12 16.07
C THR A 161 -18.38 -5.09 16.40
N ARG A 162 -18.72 -4.04 17.17
CA ARG A 162 -17.76 -3.06 17.65
C ARG A 162 -16.66 -3.76 18.46
N HIS A 163 -15.42 -3.31 18.30
CA HIS A 163 -14.21 -3.90 18.91
C HIS A 163 -13.80 -5.29 18.40
N ILE A 164 -14.57 -5.92 17.49
CA ILE A 164 -14.12 -7.15 16.85
C ILE A 164 -12.93 -6.84 15.94
N ARG A 165 -11.90 -7.68 16.06
CA ARG A 165 -10.72 -7.63 15.19
C ARG A 165 -10.93 -8.46 13.94
N LEU A 166 -10.51 -7.97 12.79
CA LEU A 166 -10.41 -8.77 11.57
C LEU A 166 -9.00 -9.39 11.45
N PRO A 167 -8.86 -10.57 10.83
CA PRO A 167 -7.57 -11.04 10.35
C PRO A 167 -6.91 -9.99 9.47
N ALA A 168 -5.58 -9.94 9.45
CA ALA A 168 -4.90 -8.92 8.68
C ALA A 168 -5.17 -9.11 7.17
N ILE A 169 -5.28 -8.01 6.42
CA ILE A 169 -5.60 -8.08 4.99
C ILE A 169 -4.57 -8.87 4.17
N TYR A 170 -3.30 -8.88 4.59
CA TYR A 170 -2.24 -9.71 3.99
C TYR A 170 -2.34 -11.19 4.34
N GLU A 171 -3.07 -11.55 5.40
CA GLU A 171 -3.40 -12.93 5.71
C GLU A 171 -4.65 -13.37 4.93
N LEU A 172 -5.58 -12.45 4.62
CA LEU A 172 -6.77 -12.73 3.81
C LEU A 172 -6.44 -12.86 2.32
N TYR A 173 -5.59 -11.98 1.79
CA TYR A 173 -5.17 -11.97 0.39
C TYR A 173 -3.65 -11.95 0.23
N PRO A 174 -2.92 -13.02 0.59
CA PRO A 174 -1.46 -13.05 0.48
C PRO A 174 -0.96 -12.74 -0.94
N ASN A 175 -1.72 -13.16 -1.95
CA ASN A 175 -1.45 -13.05 -3.37
C ASN A 175 -1.17 -11.61 -3.87
N VAL A 176 -1.70 -10.60 -3.18
CA VAL A 176 -1.47 -9.19 -3.53
C VAL A 176 -0.45 -8.50 -2.62
N PHE A 177 0.11 -9.21 -1.64
CA PHE A 177 1.17 -8.70 -0.76
C PHE A 177 2.54 -9.29 -1.07
N PHE A 178 2.58 -10.58 -1.44
CA PHE A 178 3.79 -11.36 -1.71
C PHE A 178 3.91 -11.70 -3.19
N ASP A 179 5.15 -11.77 -3.69
CA ASP A 179 5.43 -12.10 -5.08
C ASP A 179 4.98 -13.53 -5.41
N SER A 180 4.57 -13.77 -6.66
CA SER A 180 3.99 -15.02 -7.13
C SER A 180 4.89 -16.23 -6.90
N ARG A 181 6.22 -16.03 -6.86
CA ARG A 181 7.18 -17.06 -6.48
C ARG A 181 6.90 -17.63 -5.09
N VAL A 182 6.63 -16.78 -4.11
CA VAL A 182 6.34 -17.18 -2.72
C VAL A 182 5.02 -17.93 -2.65
N ILE A 183 4.02 -17.46 -3.40
CA ILE A 183 2.71 -18.11 -3.51
C ILE A 183 2.84 -19.51 -4.13
N HIS A 184 3.56 -19.65 -5.24
CA HIS A 184 3.81 -20.95 -5.86
C HIS A 184 4.63 -21.90 -4.99
N GLU A 185 5.55 -21.38 -4.18
CA GLU A 185 6.28 -22.18 -3.20
C GLU A 185 5.34 -22.68 -2.09
N ALA A 186 4.42 -21.84 -1.61
CA ALA A 186 3.38 -22.24 -0.66
C ALA A 186 2.47 -23.32 -1.24
N GLU A 187 2.00 -23.15 -2.48
CA GLU A 187 1.21 -24.16 -3.19
C GLU A 187 1.96 -25.49 -3.31
N ARG A 188 3.26 -25.45 -3.64
CA ARG A 188 4.11 -26.65 -3.72
C ARG A 188 4.26 -27.34 -2.37
N VAL A 189 4.43 -26.58 -1.28
CA VAL A 189 4.45 -27.12 0.08
C VAL A 189 3.14 -27.85 0.39
N ALA A 190 2.00 -27.23 0.09
CA ALA A 190 0.69 -27.83 0.31
C ALA A 190 0.48 -29.10 -0.54
N MET A 191 0.80 -29.05 -1.84
CA MET A 191 0.65 -30.20 -2.76
C MET A 191 1.55 -31.39 -2.39
N THR A 192 2.75 -31.12 -1.90
CA THR A 192 3.73 -32.15 -1.52
C THR A 192 3.63 -32.58 -0.07
N ARG A 193 2.69 -31.99 0.70
CA ARG A 193 2.55 -32.18 2.15
C ARG A 193 3.89 -31.98 2.88
N GLY A 194 4.63 -30.95 2.47
CA GLY A 194 5.91 -30.57 3.05
C GLY A 194 7.11 -31.45 2.72
N HIS A 195 6.93 -32.60 2.05
CA HIS A 195 8.03 -33.54 1.79
C HIS A 195 9.17 -32.91 0.98
N GLU A 196 8.86 -32.14 -0.05
CA GLU A 196 9.89 -31.47 -0.86
C GLU A 196 10.60 -30.36 -0.08
N TYR A 197 9.87 -29.60 0.72
CA TYR A 197 10.43 -28.54 1.56
C TYR A 197 11.44 -29.09 2.57
N GLN A 198 11.10 -30.20 3.24
CA GLN A 198 11.99 -30.86 4.18
C GLN A 198 13.27 -31.37 3.49
N GLN A 199 13.18 -31.90 2.26
CA GLN A 199 14.36 -32.33 1.49
C GLN A 199 15.25 -31.14 1.11
N GLN A 200 14.66 -30.03 0.65
CA GLN A 200 15.40 -28.81 0.29
C GLN A 200 16.12 -28.22 1.51
N GLN A 201 15.44 -28.15 2.66
CA GLN A 201 16.03 -27.74 3.93
C GLN A 201 17.23 -28.62 4.32
N GLN A 202 17.11 -29.94 4.19
CA GLN A 202 18.21 -30.87 4.49
C GLN A 202 19.41 -30.66 3.54
N GLN A 203 19.18 -30.39 2.26
CA GLN A 203 20.24 -30.11 1.29
C GLN A 203 20.93 -28.77 1.57
N GLN A 204 20.17 -27.70 1.85
CA GLN A 204 20.73 -26.40 2.20
C GLN A 204 21.55 -26.47 3.50
N GLN A 205 21.07 -27.22 4.50
CA GLN A 205 21.81 -27.46 5.73
C GLN A 205 23.12 -28.21 5.46
N GLN A 206 23.19 -29.12 4.49
CA GLN A 206 24.43 -29.81 4.14
C GLN A 206 25.45 -28.91 3.42
N GLN A 207 25.01 -27.85 2.74
CA GLN A 207 25.87 -26.90 2.03
C GLN A 207 26.44 -25.79 2.94
N HIS A 208 25.72 -25.37 3.99
CA HIS A 208 26.19 -24.34 4.94
C HIS A 208 27.02 -24.97 6.06
N GLN A 209 28.33 -24.68 6.12
CA GLN A 209 29.29 -25.33 7.01
C GLN A 209 29.33 -24.77 8.45
N GLY A 210 28.63 -23.66 8.76
CA GLY A 210 28.64 -23.04 10.10
C GLY A 210 27.50 -23.51 11.01
N VAL A 211 27.82 -23.93 12.25
CA VAL A 211 26.82 -24.28 13.29
C VAL A 211 26.05 -23.03 13.77
N GLU A 212 26.68 -21.86 13.76
CA GLU A 212 26.09 -20.59 14.24
C GLU A 212 25.01 -20.03 13.31
N GLU A 213 25.20 -20.07 11.98
CA GLU A 213 24.17 -19.65 11.00
C GLU A 213 22.91 -20.54 11.08
N ARG A 214 23.10 -21.84 11.34
CA ARG A 214 21.99 -22.80 11.50
C ARG A 214 21.18 -22.54 12.78
N GLU A 215 21.85 -22.20 13.88
CA GLU A 215 21.21 -21.83 15.15
C GLU A 215 20.47 -20.49 15.02
N GLN A 216 21.04 -19.50 14.33
CA GLN A 216 20.40 -18.20 14.09
C GLN A 216 19.13 -18.31 13.24
N MET A 217 19.14 -19.10 12.15
CA MET A 217 17.93 -19.34 11.34
C MET A 217 16.81 -20.06 12.12
N LYS A 218 17.17 -20.97 13.05
CA LYS A 218 16.21 -21.66 13.93
C LYS A 218 15.68 -20.80 15.07
N GLN A 219 16.49 -19.88 15.59
CA GLN A 219 16.10 -18.96 16.66
C GLN A 219 15.21 -17.81 16.16
N GLN A 220 15.32 -17.43 14.88
CA GLN A 220 14.52 -16.36 14.25
C GLN A 220 13.08 -16.78 13.92
N HIS A 221 12.83 -18.07 13.70
CA HIS A 221 11.55 -18.59 13.24
C HIS A 221 10.90 -19.46 14.31
N TRP A 222 9.83 -18.95 14.93
CA TRP A 222 9.08 -19.70 15.94
C TRP A 222 8.20 -20.77 15.28
N SER A 223 8.50 -22.03 15.53
CA SER A 223 7.57 -23.15 15.31
C SER A 223 6.75 -23.34 16.59
N GLY A 224 5.43 -23.18 16.48
CA GLY A 224 4.55 -23.36 17.63
C GLY A 224 4.49 -24.80 18.10
N ALA A 225 4.26 -24.99 19.40
CA ALA A 225 4.02 -26.31 19.94
C ALA A 225 2.74 -26.90 19.32
N GLY A 226 2.90 -27.94 18.49
CA GLY A 226 1.79 -28.75 17.98
C GLY A 226 1.39 -28.59 16.51
N PHE A 227 1.97 -27.63 15.76
CA PHE A 227 1.67 -27.43 14.33
C PHE A 227 2.93 -27.55 13.48
N GLU A 228 2.83 -28.25 12.35
CA GLU A 228 3.89 -28.20 11.34
C GLU A 228 3.90 -26.80 10.69
N THR A 229 5.03 -26.10 10.77
CA THR A 229 5.16 -24.72 10.27
C THR A 229 6.23 -24.64 9.20
N TYR A 230 5.86 -24.11 8.03
CA TYR A 230 6.72 -23.94 6.87
C TYR A 230 7.06 -22.46 6.68
N HIS A 231 8.34 -22.10 6.73
CA HIS A 231 8.80 -20.72 6.56
C HIS A 231 9.37 -20.51 5.16
N LEU A 232 8.78 -19.59 4.40
CA LEU A 232 9.14 -19.26 3.03
C LEU A 232 9.76 -17.87 2.99
N PHE A 233 10.97 -17.76 2.42
CA PHE A 233 11.61 -16.45 2.30
C PHE A 233 10.93 -15.61 1.22
N SER A 234 10.53 -14.40 1.58
CA SER A 234 10.00 -13.40 0.67
C SER A 234 10.97 -12.23 0.59
N ASN A 235 11.51 -11.99 -0.61
CA ASN A 235 12.22 -10.75 -0.90
C ASN A 235 11.25 -9.67 -1.37
N TYR A 236 11.68 -8.40 -1.37
CA TYR A 236 10.97 -7.34 -2.06
C TYR A 236 11.00 -7.58 -3.56
N SER A 237 9.92 -7.19 -4.26
CA SER A 237 9.84 -7.37 -5.71
C SER A 237 10.99 -6.64 -6.39
N GLN A 238 11.93 -7.42 -6.93
CA GLN A 238 13.02 -6.89 -7.72
C GLN A 238 12.51 -6.71 -9.15
N GLY A 239 12.69 -5.51 -9.72
CA GLY A 239 12.47 -5.30 -11.14
C GLY A 239 13.22 -6.38 -11.93
N TRP A 240 12.56 -6.97 -12.92
CA TRP A 240 13.13 -8.07 -13.72
C TRP A 240 14.55 -7.74 -14.22
N PRO A 241 15.51 -8.67 -14.21
CA PRO A 241 16.89 -8.43 -14.68
C PRO A 241 16.97 -7.87 -16.12
N MET A 242 15.96 -8.13 -16.96
CA MET A 242 15.91 -7.61 -18.33
C MET A 242 15.65 -6.11 -18.45
N CYS A 243 15.19 -5.42 -17.40
CA CYS A 243 15.15 -3.94 -17.38
C CYS A 243 16.46 -3.30 -16.91
N MET A 244 17.50 -4.10 -16.62
CA MET A 244 18.84 -3.66 -16.21
C MET A 244 19.75 -3.27 -17.39
N SER A 245 19.20 -2.73 -18.48
CA SER A 245 20.03 -2.21 -19.57
C SER A 245 20.69 -0.89 -19.12
N PRO A 246 22.03 -0.70 -19.24
CA PRO A 246 22.78 0.42 -18.65
C PRO A 246 22.44 1.86 -19.13
N GLY A 247 21.32 2.07 -19.83
CA GLY A 247 20.93 3.36 -20.41
C GLY A 247 19.62 3.96 -19.89
N HIS A 248 18.85 3.29 -19.04
CA HIS A 248 17.46 3.70 -18.73
C HIS A 248 17.24 3.99 -17.24
N TYR A 249 17.69 5.18 -16.81
CA TYR A 249 17.82 5.59 -15.41
C TYR A 249 16.49 5.79 -14.63
N ARG A 250 15.35 6.07 -15.28
CA ARG A 250 14.14 6.55 -14.55
C ARG A 250 13.32 5.49 -13.80
N SER A 251 13.25 4.24 -14.27
CA SER A 251 12.53 3.17 -13.55
C SER A 251 13.41 2.41 -12.55
N HIS A 252 14.75 2.47 -12.74
CA HIS A 252 15.73 1.79 -11.90
C HIS A 252 15.79 2.40 -10.48
N ASP A 253 15.63 3.71 -10.38
CA ASP A 253 15.77 4.46 -9.14
C ASP A 253 14.64 4.18 -8.13
N GLU A 254 13.41 3.94 -8.59
CA GLU A 254 12.26 3.71 -7.71
C GLU A 254 12.34 2.37 -6.96
N HIS A 255 13.00 1.36 -7.53
CA HIS A 255 13.22 0.07 -6.86
C HIS A 255 14.13 0.19 -5.62
N ALA A 256 14.95 1.24 -5.53
CA ALA A 256 15.74 1.51 -4.33
C ALA A 256 14.87 1.72 -3.09
N LEU A 257 13.58 2.05 -3.26
CA LEU A 257 12.58 2.21 -2.20
C LEU A 257 11.68 0.98 -2.04
N GLY A 258 12.03 -0.17 -2.62
CA GLY A 258 11.26 -1.41 -2.52
C GLY A 258 10.97 -1.79 -1.06
N TYR A 259 11.95 -1.66 -0.18
CA TYR A 259 11.80 -1.97 1.24
C TYR A 259 10.73 -1.16 1.98
N PHE A 260 10.41 0.04 1.49
CA PHE A 260 9.38 0.91 2.05
C PHE A 260 8.06 0.73 1.31
N THR A 261 8.07 0.89 -0.02
CA THR A 261 6.86 0.83 -0.86
C THR A 261 6.18 -0.54 -0.86
N HIS A 262 6.97 -1.62 -0.71
CA HIS A 262 6.46 -2.99 -0.69
C HIS A 262 6.32 -3.56 0.73
N ASP A 263 6.60 -2.77 1.77
CA ASP A 263 6.39 -3.18 3.16
C ASP A 263 4.94 -3.62 3.38
N VAL A 264 4.77 -4.82 3.97
CA VAL A 264 3.47 -5.45 4.18
C VAL A 264 2.61 -4.64 5.15
N GLY A 265 3.22 -4.11 6.23
CA GLY A 265 2.54 -3.30 7.24
C GLY A 265 2.07 -1.96 6.69
N LEU A 266 2.89 -1.29 5.88
CA LEU A 266 2.55 -0.02 5.24
C LEU A 266 1.34 -0.20 4.33
N ASN A 267 1.38 -1.19 3.43
CA ASN A 267 0.26 -1.47 2.51
C ASN A 267 -1.02 -1.88 3.25
N ALA A 268 -0.90 -2.60 4.36
CA ALA A 268 -2.03 -2.90 5.25
C ALA A 268 -2.61 -1.63 5.89
N TYR A 269 -1.76 -0.76 6.44
CA TYR A 269 -2.17 0.53 7.01
C TYR A 269 -3.02 1.34 6.02
N TYR A 270 -2.58 1.44 4.77
CA TYR A 270 -3.32 2.18 3.76
C TYR A 270 -4.64 1.52 3.37
N TYR A 271 -4.70 0.19 3.31
CA TYR A 271 -5.96 -0.54 3.14
C TYR A 271 -6.96 -0.17 4.25
N TYR A 272 -6.57 -0.29 5.53
CA TYR A 272 -7.47 0.01 6.64
C TYR A 272 -7.85 1.48 6.74
N PHE A 273 -6.91 2.38 6.42
CA PHE A 273 -7.20 3.81 6.32
C PHE A 273 -8.28 4.11 5.28
N ARG A 274 -8.18 3.53 4.08
CA ARG A 274 -9.18 3.72 3.02
C ARG A 274 -10.51 3.01 3.36
N MET A 275 -10.48 1.89 4.10
CA MET A 275 -11.69 1.20 4.56
C MET A 275 -12.37 1.88 5.75
N MET A 276 -11.66 2.73 6.50
CA MET A 276 -12.23 3.57 7.56
C MET A 276 -13.14 4.68 6.99
N TYR A 277 -12.86 5.20 5.80
CA TYR A 277 -13.75 6.12 5.08
C TYR A 277 -13.85 5.70 3.61
N PRO A 278 -14.53 4.59 3.29
CA PRO A 278 -14.62 4.13 1.92
C PRO A 278 -15.31 5.20 1.06
N PHE A 279 -14.71 5.52 -0.09
CA PHE A 279 -15.21 6.61 -0.94
C PHE A 279 -16.65 6.40 -1.42
N TRP A 280 -17.12 5.16 -1.39
CA TRP A 280 -18.47 4.74 -1.80
C TRP A 280 -19.53 4.83 -0.71
N LEU A 281 -19.16 4.99 0.57
CA LEU A 281 -20.12 5.22 1.66
C LEU A 281 -20.28 6.72 1.92
N SER A 282 -21.49 7.15 2.25
CA SER A 282 -21.77 8.52 2.70
C SER A 282 -21.63 8.63 4.22
N SER A 283 -21.08 9.75 4.70
CA SER A 283 -21.16 10.09 6.13
C SER A 283 -22.54 10.63 6.55
N ARG A 284 -23.43 10.92 5.59
CA ARG A 284 -24.80 11.38 5.84
C ARG A 284 -25.76 10.24 6.07
N ASP A 285 -25.38 9.02 5.65
CA ASP A 285 -26.16 7.86 6.01
C ASP A 285 -26.13 7.75 7.53
N THR A 286 -27.30 7.95 8.15
CA THR A 286 -27.53 8.10 9.62
C THR A 286 -27.00 6.94 10.48
N GLN A 287 -26.39 5.95 9.83
CA GLN A 287 -26.01 4.64 10.31
C GLN A 287 -24.49 4.45 10.32
N THR A 288 -23.73 5.25 9.57
CA THR A 288 -22.26 5.27 9.69
C THR A 288 -21.87 6.14 10.90
N SER A 289 -21.13 5.59 11.86
CA SER A 289 -20.59 6.33 13.02
C SER A 289 -19.51 7.36 12.65
N LEU A 290 -19.38 7.68 11.36
CA LEU A 290 -18.31 8.46 10.78
C LEU A 290 -18.57 9.97 10.90
N PRO A 291 -17.76 10.73 11.65
CA PRO A 291 -17.95 12.16 11.74
C PRO A 291 -17.66 12.86 10.41
N LYS A 292 -18.73 13.39 9.80
CA LYS A 292 -18.69 14.19 8.57
C LYS A 292 -17.70 15.37 8.61
N TRP A 293 -17.46 15.95 9.80
CA TRP A 293 -16.66 17.16 9.94
C TRP A 293 -15.17 16.97 9.62
N ILE A 294 -14.65 15.73 9.62
CA ILE A 294 -13.20 15.47 9.44
C ILE A 294 -12.85 14.63 8.20
N ARG A 295 -13.82 13.99 7.53
CA ARG A 295 -13.58 13.02 6.45
C ARG A 295 -12.54 13.47 5.41
N GLY A 296 -12.80 14.60 4.77
CA GLY A 296 -11.95 15.17 3.73
C GLY A 296 -10.65 15.76 4.28
N GLU A 297 -10.69 16.39 5.45
CA GLU A 297 -9.46 16.89 6.08
C GLU A 297 -8.51 15.74 6.43
N LEU A 298 -9.03 14.61 6.91
CA LEU A 298 -8.28 13.40 7.17
C LEU A 298 -7.74 12.76 5.89
N TYR A 299 -8.51 12.75 4.81
CA TYR A 299 -8.03 12.36 3.47
C TYR A 299 -6.81 13.19 3.08
N TYR A 300 -6.88 14.52 3.14
CA TYR A 300 -5.71 15.36 2.84
C TYR A 300 -4.54 15.06 3.78
N HIS A 301 -4.80 15.07 5.10
CA HIS A 301 -3.75 14.97 6.10
C HIS A 301 -2.96 13.66 5.97
N VAL A 302 -3.63 12.51 5.93
CA VAL A 302 -2.96 11.20 5.84
C VAL A 302 -2.14 11.08 4.55
N HIS A 303 -2.67 11.52 3.40
CA HIS A 303 -1.90 11.46 2.16
C HIS A 303 -0.73 12.44 2.17
N GLN A 304 -0.87 13.64 2.75
CA GLN A 304 0.26 14.56 2.91
C GLN A 304 1.35 13.98 3.82
N GLN A 305 0.97 13.33 4.93
CA GLN A 305 1.91 12.66 5.84
C GLN A 305 2.61 11.48 5.16
N LEU A 306 1.90 10.66 4.37
CA LEU A 306 2.48 9.60 3.56
C LEU A 306 3.47 10.14 2.52
N MET A 307 3.12 11.24 1.84
CA MET A 307 4.00 11.89 0.88
C MET A 307 5.25 12.48 1.54
N ALA A 308 5.12 13.08 2.72
CA ALA A 308 6.24 13.55 3.53
C ALA A 308 7.17 12.38 3.89
N ARG A 309 6.61 11.31 4.45
CA ARG A 309 7.36 10.11 4.84
C ARG A 309 8.08 9.44 3.67
N TYR A 310 7.43 9.35 2.51
CA TYR A 310 8.02 8.84 1.26
C TYR A 310 9.13 9.76 0.73
N HIS A 311 8.93 11.08 0.76
CA HIS A 311 9.95 12.05 0.36
C HIS A 311 11.21 11.96 1.23
N LEU A 312 11.07 11.70 2.53
CA LEU A 312 12.24 11.47 3.39
C LEU A 312 13.00 10.18 3.03
N GLU A 313 12.33 9.11 2.61
CA GLU A 313 13.05 7.93 2.08
C GLU A 313 13.82 8.24 0.80
N ARG A 314 13.23 9.07 -0.08
CA ARG A 314 13.91 9.52 -1.30
C ARG A 314 15.20 10.27 -0.95
N ILE A 315 15.14 11.19 0.01
CA ILE A 315 16.33 11.90 0.52
C ILE A 315 17.37 10.90 1.06
N GLY A 316 16.93 9.91 1.87
CA GLY A 316 17.82 8.88 2.42
C GLY A 316 18.53 8.02 1.36
N ARG A 317 17.96 7.93 0.15
CA ARG A 317 18.50 7.18 -0.99
C ARG A 317 19.05 8.05 -2.13
N ASP A 318 19.23 9.35 -1.89
CA ASP A 318 19.72 10.32 -2.87
C ASP A 318 18.89 10.33 -4.18
N LEU A 319 17.58 10.08 -4.05
CA LEU A 319 16.64 10.12 -5.17
C LEU A 319 16.12 11.54 -5.41
N PRO A 320 15.87 11.92 -6.68
CA PRO A 320 15.33 13.24 -7.02
C PRO A 320 13.89 13.40 -6.53
N ASP A 321 13.39 14.64 -6.52
CA ASP A 321 11.97 14.93 -6.30
C ASP A 321 11.07 14.21 -7.33
N ILE A 322 9.84 13.92 -6.92
CA ILE A 322 8.85 13.28 -7.80
C ILE A 322 8.49 14.21 -8.97
N GLU A 323 8.41 13.63 -10.17
CA GLU A 323 7.92 14.33 -11.35
C GLU A 323 6.39 14.50 -11.28
N ARG A 324 5.93 15.75 -11.28
CA ARG A 324 4.51 16.09 -11.06
C ARG A 324 3.70 16.30 -12.34
N ASP A 325 4.39 16.54 -13.45
CA ASP A 325 3.76 16.77 -14.75
C ASP A 325 3.53 15.42 -15.46
N TYR A 326 2.34 15.21 -16.00
CA TYR A 326 1.95 14.04 -16.79
C TYR A 326 1.44 14.44 -18.18
N GLN A 327 1.90 15.59 -18.70
CA GLN A 327 1.63 16.10 -20.04
C GLN A 327 1.79 15.03 -21.14
N ALA A 328 1.06 15.23 -22.25
CA ALA A 328 1.02 14.30 -23.37
C ALA A 328 2.43 13.91 -23.83
N GLY A 329 2.76 12.62 -23.74
CA GLY A 329 4.05 12.06 -24.14
C GLY A 329 5.02 11.73 -23.00
N VAL A 330 4.75 12.17 -21.76
CA VAL A 330 5.52 11.76 -20.58
C VAL A 330 4.91 10.50 -19.99
N GLY A 331 5.60 9.36 -20.10
CA GLY A 331 5.17 8.10 -19.49
C GLY A 331 5.15 8.16 -17.96
N MET A 332 4.29 7.35 -17.34
CA MET A 332 4.37 7.09 -15.90
C MET A 332 5.61 6.25 -15.58
N PRO A 333 6.12 6.22 -14.33
CA PRO A 333 7.24 5.34 -14.00
C PRO A 333 6.81 3.88 -14.21
N GLY A 334 7.74 3.02 -14.61
CA GLY A 334 7.45 1.60 -14.76
C GLY A 334 7.07 0.97 -13.40
N PHE A 335 6.20 -0.03 -13.44
CA PHE A 335 5.87 -0.88 -12.30
C PHE A 335 5.77 -2.33 -12.76
N TYR A 336 6.67 -3.17 -12.24
CA TYR A 336 6.88 -4.56 -12.66
C TYR A 336 6.59 -5.56 -11.53
N GLY A 337 5.53 -5.31 -10.75
CA GLY A 337 5.13 -6.21 -9.66
C GLY A 337 4.87 -7.63 -10.16
N GLN A 338 5.44 -8.62 -9.48
CA GLN A 338 5.24 -10.03 -9.80
C GLN A 338 4.05 -10.61 -9.02
N TYR A 339 2.90 -9.94 -9.08
CA TYR A 339 1.68 -10.38 -8.38
C TYR A 339 0.77 -11.17 -9.31
N THR A 340 0.12 -12.18 -8.75
CA THR A 340 -0.91 -12.99 -9.42
C THR A 340 -2.16 -12.95 -8.56
N TYR A 341 -3.32 -12.77 -9.16
CA TYR A 341 -4.59 -12.98 -8.47
C TYR A 341 -4.75 -14.46 -8.09
N HIS A 342 -5.66 -14.76 -7.17
CA HIS A 342 -5.93 -16.15 -6.78
C HIS A 342 -6.40 -17.04 -7.92
N THR A 343 -7.00 -16.43 -8.94
CA THR A 343 -7.42 -17.08 -10.19
C THR A 343 -6.23 -17.50 -11.07
N GLY A 344 -5.00 -17.14 -10.69
CA GLY A 344 -3.79 -17.35 -11.47
C GLY A 344 -3.51 -16.26 -12.52
N VAL A 345 -4.45 -15.33 -12.73
CA VAL A 345 -4.27 -14.20 -13.65
C VAL A 345 -3.19 -13.27 -13.12
N ALA A 346 -2.21 -12.93 -13.96
CA ALA A 346 -1.16 -11.98 -13.58
C ALA A 346 -1.72 -10.57 -13.46
N MET A 347 -1.28 -9.83 -12.43
CA MET A 347 -1.59 -8.41 -12.31
C MET A 347 -0.98 -7.65 -13.50
N PRO A 348 -1.75 -6.75 -14.15
CA PRO A 348 -1.24 -5.92 -15.23
C PRO A 348 0.00 -5.12 -14.81
N ARG A 349 1.00 -5.12 -15.67
CA ARG A 349 2.27 -4.42 -15.47
C ARG A 349 2.26 -3.10 -16.24
N ARG A 350 3.06 -2.13 -15.78
CA ARG A 350 3.28 -0.88 -16.50
C ARG A 350 4.73 -0.77 -16.93
N ASP A 351 4.97 -0.79 -18.24
CA ASP A 351 6.33 -0.61 -18.76
C ASP A 351 6.85 0.80 -18.55
N TRP A 352 8.18 1.00 -18.47
CA TRP A 352 8.76 2.34 -18.31
C TRP A 352 8.51 3.26 -19.52
N TRP A 353 8.31 2.70 -20.71
CA TRP A 353 7.95 3.42 -21.93
C TRP A 353 6.43 3.52 -22.17
N ASN A 354 5.62 3.29 -21.12
CA ASN A 354 4.17 3.36 -21.25
C ASN A 354 3.71 4.72 -21.76
N VAL A 355 2.66 4.68 -22.58
CA VAL A 355 1.86 5.84 -22.98
C VAL A 355 0.41 5.54 -22.67
N VAL A 356 -0.41 6.57 -22.52
CA VAL A 356 -1.86 6.40 -22.39
C VAL A 356 -2.39 5.79 -23.70
N PRO A 357 -2.99 4.59 -23.68
CA PRO A 357 -3.51 3.96 -24.89
C PRO A 357 -4.57 4.82 -25.58
N TYR A 358 -4.71 4.69 -26.91
CA TYR A 358 -5.66 5.49 -27.70
C TYR A 358 -7.08 5.44 -27.12
N TYR A 359 -7.57 4.25 -26.77
CA TYR A 359 -8.92 4.05 -26.21
C TYR A 359 -9.10 4.69 -24.81
N LYS A 360 -8.01 5.01 -24.10
CA LYS A 360 -8.02 5.71 -22.80
C LYS A 360 -7.79 7.23 -22.92
N GLN A 361 -7.55 7.78 -24.12
CA GLN A 361 -7.34 9.22 -24.31
C GLN A 361 -8.53 10.06 -23.85
N ARG A 362 -9.77 9.56 -24.02
CA ARG A 362 -11.00 10.18 -23.50
C ARG A 362 -10.95 10.41 -21.98
N TYR A 363 -10.33 9.49 -21.22
CA TYR A 363 -10.21 9.61 -19.77
C TYR A 363 -9.14 10.63 -19.39
N LEU A 364 -8.05 10.71 -20.14
CA LEU A 364 -7.03 11.75 -19.95
C LEU A 364 -7.58 13.15 -20.21
N GLU A 365 -8.39 13.33 -21.26
CA GLU A 365 -9.08 14.59 -21.52
C GLU A 365 -10.04 14.95 -20.39
N ARG A 366 -10.82 13.97 -19.92
CA ARG A 366 -11.72 14.16 -18.77
C ARG A 366 -10.95 14.52 -17.51
N LEU A 367 -9.79 13.90 -17.27
CA LEU A 367 -8.93 14.14 -16.10
C LEU A 367 -8.45 15.60 -16.08
N ARG A 368 -7.97 16.10 -17.21
CA ARG A 368 -7.55 17.50 -17.37
C ARG A 368 -8.69 18.49 -17.13
N LEU A 369 -9.88 18.16 -17.62
CA LEU A 369 -11.07 19.00 -17.41
C LEU A 369 -11.53 19.02 -15.95
N VAL A 370 -11.49 17.87 -15.27
CA VAL A 370 -11.77 17.78 -13.82
C VAL A 370 -10.73 18.57 -13.02
N GLU A 371 -9.45 18.42 -13.34
CA GLU A 371 -8.37 19.19 -12.72
C GLU A 371 -8.60 20.70 -12.87
N ALA A 372 -8.88 21.17 -14.09
CA ALA A 372 -9.13 22.57 -14.37
C ALA A 372 -10.31 23.13 -13.56
N ARG A 373 -11.41 22.36 -13.41
CA ARG A 373 -12.57 22.76 -12.58
C ARG A 373 -12.22 22.86 -11.10
N ILE A 374 -11.39 21.95 -10.59
CA ILE A 374 -10.92 21.99 -9.20
C ILE A 374 -10.02 23.20 -8.99
N GLU A 375 -9.08 23.47 -9.90
CA GLU A 375 -8.22 24.65 -9.83
C GLU A 375 -9.04 25.95 -9.89
N GLU A 376 -10.05 26.03 -10.76
CA GLU A 376 -10.96 27.18 -10.84
C GLU A 376 -11.76 27.37 -9.54
N ALA A 377 -12.23 26.29 -8.91
CA ALA A 377 -12.92 26.37 -7.62
C ALA A 377 -11.99 26.90 -6.51
N ILE A 378 -10.75 26.43 -6.47
CA ILE A 378 -9.73 26.94 -5.54
C ILE A 378 -9.45 28.42 -5.80
N ASP A 379 -9.28 28.81 -7.06
CA ASP A 379 -8.92 30.16 -7.46
C ASP A 379 -10.05 31.17 -7.31
N SER A 380 -11.29 30.75 -7.49
CA SER A 380 -12.48 31.57 -7.25
C SER A 380 -12.85 31.63 -5.75
N GLY A 381 -12.37 30.66 -4.95
CA GLY A 381 -12.64 30.58 -3.52
C GLY A 381 -14.02 30.01 -3.17
N TYR A 382 -14.72 29.40 -4.13
CA TYR A 382 -15.99 28.72 -3.89
C TYR A 382 -16.17 27.50 -4.79
N VAL A 383 -17.01 26.54 -4.36
CA VAL A 383 -17.49 25.43 -5.17
C VAL A 383 -18.97 25.59 -5.48
N VAL A 384 -19.45 24.93 -6.54
CA VAL A 384 -20.85 24.98 -6.96
C VAL A 384 -21.54 23.65 -6.65
N ASP A 385 -22.64 23.67 -5.90
CA ASP A 385 -23.42 22.46 -5.62
C ASP A 385 -24.28 22.01 -6.82
N GLU A 386 -25.01 20.90 -6.69
CA GLU A 386 -25.90 20.37 -7.74
C GLU A 386 -27.04 21.34 -8.15
N HIS A 387 -27.38 22.30 -7.31
CA HIS A 387 -28.44 23.28 -7.55
C HIS A 387 -27.90 24.61 -8.09
N GLY A 388 -26.59 24.75 -8.26
CA GLY A 388 -25.95 25.98 -8.73
C GLY A 388 -25.63 26.98 -7.61
N ASN A 389 -25.82 26.64 -6.33
CA ASN A 389 -25.46 27.52 -5.23
C ASN A 389 -23.95 27.50 -5.00
N ARG A 390 -23.42 28.63 -4.55
CA ARG A 390 -21.99 28.78 -4.25
C ARG A 390 -21.72 28.49 -2.78
N TYR A 391 -20.76 27.61 -2.51
CA TYR A 391 -20.25 27.31 -1.18
C TYR A 391 -18.82 27.84 -1.03
N GLY A 392 -18.58 28.76 -0.10
CA GLY A 392 -17.27 29.39 0.10
C GLY A 392 -16.24 28.44 0.72
N LEU A 393 -15.02 28.45 0.19
CA LEU A 393 -13.92 27.61 0.66
C LEU A 393 -13.05 28.27 1.75
N SER A 394 -13.24 29.54 2.07
CA SER A 394 -12.42 30.23 3.09
C SER A 394 -12.79 29.90 4.53
N GLY A 395 -13.92 29.22 4.77
CA GLY A 395 -14.39 28.85 6.10
C GLY A 395 -13.67 27.64 6.70
N PRO A 396 -13.90 27.33 7.99
CA PRO A 396 -13.31 26.16 8.67
C PRO A 396 -13.53 24.83 7.93
N ASP A 397 -14.71 24.64 7.34
CA ASP A 397 -15.08 23.41 6.62
C ASP A 397 -14.58 23.37 5.16
N GLY A 398 -13.96 24.45 4.65
CA GLY A 398 -13.59 24.58 3.24
C GLY A 398 -12.63 23.51 2.76
N LEU A 399 -11.67 23.10 3.60
CA LEU A 399 -10.72 22.03 3.28
C LEU A 399 -11.43 20.67 3.20
N ASN A 400 -12.33 20.40 4.14
CA ASN A 400 -13.10 19.16 4.19
C ASN A 400 -13.96 19.02 2.92
N VAL A 401 -14.63 20.10 2.50
CA VAL A 401 -15.43 20.14 1.26
C VAL A 401 -14.55 19.95 0.02
N LEU A 402 -13.44 20.67 -0.09
CA LEU A 402 -12.53 20.55 -1.23
C LEU A 402 -11.96 19.12 -1.35
N ALA A 403 -11.60 18.50 -0.23
CA ALA A 403 -11.06 17.16 -0.23
C ALA A 403 -12.08 16.09 -0.63
N ASN A 404 -13.33 16.20 -0.15
CA ASN A 404 -14.41 15.31 -0.60
C ASN A 404 -14.67 15.42 -2.11
N LEU A 405 -14.54 16.64 -2.65
CA LEU A 405 -14.66 16.92 -4.07
C LEU A 405 -13.51 16.32 -4.88
N ILE A 406 -12.26 16.45 -4.43
CA ILE A 406 -11.07 15.88 -5.11
C ILE A 406 -11.09 14.34 -5.11
N GLU A 407 -11.38 13.73 -3.95
CA GLU A 407 -11.57 12.27 -3.85
C GLU A 407 -12.76 11.82 -4.71
N GLY A 408 -13.79 12.67 -4.85
CA GLY A 408 -15.05 12.35 -5.51
C GLY A 408 -15.85 11.29 -4.75
N ASN A 409 -15.79 11.37 -3.42
CA ASN A 409 -16.52 10.44 -2.55
C ASN A 409 -18.02 10.80 -2.47
N HIS A 410 -18.81 9.94 -1.83
CA HIS A 410 -20.27 10.10 -1.72
C HIS A 410 -20.72 11.36 -0.95
N ASP A 411 -19.82 12.06 -0.26
CA ASP A 411 -20.12 13.35 0.38
C ASP A 411 -19.72 14.56 -0.46
N SER A 412 -19.21 14.34 -1.69
CA SER A 412 -18.94 15.38 -2.67
C SER A 412 -20.21 16.17 -3.00
N LEU A 413 -20.10 17.50 -3.09
CA LEU A 413 -21.26 18.39 -3.26
C LEU A 413 -21.87 18.36 -4.66
N ASN A 414 -21.11 17.99 -5.68
CA ASN A 414 -21.57 17.92 -7.07
C ASN A 414 -20.72 16.90 -7.86
N PRO A 415 -20.94 15.59 -7.64
CA PRO A 415 -20.16 14.53 -8.28
C PRO A 415 -20.32 14.50 -9.80
N GLY A 416 -21.48 14.91 -10.35
CA GLY A 416 -21.68 15.00 -11.80
C GLY A 416 -20.79 16.05 -12.48
N TYR A 417 -20.58 17.19 -11.81
CA TYR A 417 -19.74 18.27 -12.35
C TYR A 417 -18.25 18.06 -12.04
N TYR A 418 -17.88 17.75 -10.80
CA TYR A 418 -16.48 17.63 -10.41
C TYR A 418 -15.90 16.23 -10.59
N GLY A 419 -16.71 15.17 -10.63
CA GLY A 419 -16.25 13.80 -10.75
C GLY A 419 -15.36 13.34 -9.58
N SER A 420 -14.49 12.36 -9.84
CA SER A 420 -13.44 11.90 -8.93
C SER A 420 -12.09 12.01 -9.65
N TYR A 421 -11.22 12.91 -9.18
CA TYR A 421 -9.87 13.03 -9.73
C TYR A 421 -9.03 11.79 -9.39
N ASP A 422 -9.14 11.30 -8.14
CA ASP A 422 -8.47 10.09 -7.64
C ASP A 422 -8.80 8.85 -8.49
N ALA A 423 -10.09 8.52 -8.65
CA ALA A 423 -10.50 7.36 -9.43
C ALA A 423 -10.17 7.50 -10.92
N LEU A 424 -10.34 8.68 -11.50
CA LEU A 424 -10.08 8.91 -12.91
C LEU A 424 -8.59 8.82 -13.26
N PHE A 425 -7.71 9.26 -12.36
CA PHE A 425 -6.27 9.08 -12.53
C PHE A 425 -5.91 7.59 -12.52
N ARG A 426 -6.41 6.81 -11.55
CA ARG A 426 -6.18 5.36 -11.45
C ARG A 426 -6.65 4.65 -12.72
N HIS A 427 -7.83 5.01 -13.20
CA HIS A 427 -8.41 4.47 -14.43
C HIS A 427 -7.55 4.83 -15.67
N THR A 428 -7.02 6.06 -15.74
CA THR A 428 -6.19 6.51 -16.86
C THR A 428 -4.81 5.82 -16.88
N PHE A 429 -4.14 5.71 -15.74
CA PHE A 429 -2.72 5.35 -15.65
C PHE A 429 -2.41 4.00 -15.00
N GLY A 430 -3.41 3.31 -14.46
CA GLY A 430 -3.23 2.06 -13.72
C GLY A 430 -3.16 0.80 -14.58
N GLN A 431 -3.16 0.92 -15.91
CA GLN A 431 -2.99 -0.20 -16.86
C GLN A 431 -3.91 -1.41 -16.65
N HIS A 432 -5.05 -1.22 -15.97
CA HIS A 432 -6.08 -2.25 -15.85
C HIS A 432 -6.63 -2.62 -17.23
N TYR A 433 -7.07 -3.87 -17.36
CA TYR A 433 -7.83 -4.33 -18.51
C TYR A 433 -9.32 -4.16 -18.22
N GLU A 434 -10.05 -3.58 -19.15
CA GLU A 434 -11.49 -3.37 -19.10
C GLU A 434 -12.06 -3.85 -20.44
N GLY A 435 -12.85 -4.91 -20.39
CA GLY A 435 -13.65 -5.39 -21.51
C GLY A 435 -14.97 -4.65 -21.66
N GLY A 436 -15.92 -5.28 -22.34
CA GLY A 436 -17.24 -4.70 -22.59
C GLY A 436 -18.28 -4.97 -21.50
N ASP A 437 -18.02 -5.90 -20.59
CA ASP A 437 -18.93 -6.33 -19.52
C ASP A 437 -18.20 -6.43 -18.16
N GLU A 438 -18.96 -6.70 -17.09
CA GLU A 438 -18.45 -6.82 -15.73
C GLU A 438 -17.48 -7.98 -15.51
N HIS A 439 -17.57 -9.06 -16.28
CA HIS A 439 -16.73 -10.25 -16.09
C HIS A 439 -15.33 -10.05 -16.70
N ASP A 440 -15.22 -9.22 -17.74
CA ASP A 440 -13.96 -8.94 -18.45
C ASP A 440 -13.14 -7.80 -17.81
N TYR A 441 -12.97 -7.79 -16.48
CA TYR A 441 -12.21 -6.74 -15.78
C TYR A 441 -11.01 -7.29 -14.99
N VAL A 442 -9.80 -6.79 -15.31
CA VAL A 442 -8.58 -7.13 -14.57
C VAL A 442 -7.99 -5.85 -13.96
N PRO A 443 -8.12 -5.63 -12.64
CA PRO A 443 -7.58 -4.45 -11.98
C PRO A 443 -6.05 -4.39 -12.10
N GLY A 444 -5.50 -3.18 -12.13
CA GLY A 444 -4.05 -2.98 -11.94
C GLY A 444 -3.69 -2.71 -10.49
N SER A 445 -2.40 -2.50 -10.21
CA SER A 445 -1.85 -2.09 -8.90
C SER A 445 -2.57 -0.88 -8.28
N LEU A 446 -2.95 0.09 -9.09
CA LEU A 446 -3.66 1.29 -8.62
C LEU A 446 -5.16 1.05 -8.35
N HIS A 447 -5.70 -0.14 -8.62
CA HIS A 447 -7.15 -0.42 -8.43
C HIS A 447 -7.41 -1.25 -7.17
N LEU A 448 -6.40 -1.42 -6.31
CA LEU A 448 -6.52 -2.03 -5.01
C LEU A 448 -5.72 -1.21 -3.99
N PHE A 449 -6.30 -0.89 -2.85
CA PHE A 449 -5.66 -0.19 -1.74
C PHE A 449 -4.44 -0.98 -1.26
N ALA A 450 -4.54 -2.32 -1.19
CA ALA A 450 -3.47 -3.21 -0.77
C ALA A 450 -2.20 -3.16 -1.66
N THR A 451 -2.30 -2.72 -2.92
CA THR A 451 -1.15 -2.66 -3.84
C THR A 451 -0.83 -1.26 -4.35
N SER A 452 -1.71 -0.29 -4.08
CA SER A 452 -1.57 1.08 -4.59
C SER A 452 -0.22 1.70 -4.24
N MET A 453 0.24 1.57 -2.99
CA MET A 453 1.49 2.21 -2.55
C MET A 453 2.75 1.49 -3.03
N LYS A 454 2.64 0.28 -3.58
CA LYS A 454 3.76 -0.40 -4.22
C LYS A 454 4.14 0.26 -5.55
N ASP A 455 3.18 0.93 -6.19
CA ASP A 455 3.32 1.52 -7.52
C ASP A 455 3.82 2.98 -7.45
N PRO A 456 4.96 3.35 -8.08
CA PRO A 456 5.46 4.73 -8.08
C PRO A 456 4.48 5.79 -8.64
N ALA A 457 3.55 5.44 -9.52
CA ALA A 457 2.54 6.37 -10.03
C ALA A 457 1.52 6.77 -8.96
N PHE A 458 1.36 6.00 -7.89
CA PHE A 458 0.60 6.43 -6.71
C PHE A 458 1.18 7.72 -6.14
N TYR A 459 2.50 7.78 -5.98
CA TYR A 459 3.16 8.94 -5.40
C TYR A 459 3.16 10.13 -6.36
N ARG A 460 3.17 9.90 -7.68
CA ARG A 460 2.94 10.99 -8.67
C ARG A 460 1.51 11.52 -8.60
N MET A 461 0.51 10.64 -8.49
CA MET A 461 -0.89 11.02 -8.33
C MET A 461 -1.09 11.87 -7.08
N TYR A 462 -0.65 11.37 -5.92
CA TYR A 462 -0.80 12.08 -4.67
C TYR A 462 0.10 13.31 -4.58
N GLY A 463 1.24 13.35 -5.26
CA GLY A 463 2.02 14.57 -5.43
C GLY A 463 1.21 15.69 -6.08
N LYS A 464 0.45 15.36 -7.14
CA LYS A 464 -0.44 16.33 -7.81
C LYS A 464 -1.67 16.70 -6.96
N ILE A 465 -2.29 15.74 -6.29
CA ILE A 465 -3.41 15.98 -5.37
C ILE A 465 -2.99 16.89 -4.21
N VAL A 466 -1.84 16.61 -3.59
CA VAL A 466 -1.28 17.44 -2.50
C VAL A 466 -0.97 18.85 -3.01
N ASP A 467 -0.50 19.01 -4.25
CA ASP A 467 -0.30 20.35 -4.84
C ASP A 467 -1.59 21.16 -4.97
N LEU A 468 -2.72 20.53 -5.32
CA LEU A 468 -4.03 21.19 -5.32
C LEU A 468 -4.39 21.70 -3.92
N PHE A 469 -4.15 20.89 -2.89
CA PHE A 469 -4.36 21.31 -1.51
C PHE A 469 -3.40 22.40 -1.06
N LEU A 470 -2.13 22.35 -1.45
CA LEU A 470 -1.15 23.39 -1.14
C LEU A 470 -1.50 24.71 -1.83
N ARG A 471 -2.01 24.67 -3.07
CA ARG A 471 -2.57 25.85 -3.75
C ARG A 471 -3.70 26.45 -2.92
N TYR A 472 -4.64 25.63 -2.45
CA TYR A 472 -5.70 26.09 -1.54
C TYR A 472 -5.15 26.67 -0.23
N LYS A 473 -4.25 25.95 0.47
CA LYS A 473 -3.64 26.39 1.73
C LYS A 473 -2.85 27.69 1.57
N SER A 474 -2.25 27.95 0.40
CA SER A 474 -1.52 29.20 0.12
C SER A 474 -2.42 30.44 0.02
N ARG A 475 -3.72 30.24 -0.21
CA ARG A 475 -4.73 31.30 -0.28
C ARG A 475 -5.39 31.59 1.07
N LEU A 476 -5.21 30.71 2.05
CA LEU A 476 -5.65 30.96 3.41
C LEU A 476 -4.79 32.06 4.04
N PRO A 477 -5.36 32.86 4.96
CA PRO A 477 -4.56 33.75 5.79
C PRO A 477 -3.45 32.96 6.50
N ARG A 478 -2.23 33.49 6.42
CA ARG A 478 -1.10 32.97 7.22
C ARG A 478 -1.40 33.23 8.68
N TYR A 479 -0.95 32.34 9.55
CA TYR A 479 -1.04 32.55 10.98
C TYR A 479 -0.36 33.87 11.38
N THR A 480 -1.05 34.62 12.23
CA THR A 480 -0.53 35.76 12.96
C THR A 480 0.38 35.28 14.09
N ARG A 481 1.22 36.18 14.58
CA ARG A 481 2.16 35.88 15.66
C ARG A 481 1.43 35.47 16.94
N SER A 482 0.33 36.15 17.26
CA SER A 482 -0.53 35.83 18.41
C SER A 482 -1.24 34.48 18.33
N GLU A 483 -1.45 33.92 17.13
CA GLU A 483 -2.07 32.61 16.96
C GLU A 483 -1.09 31.46 17.21
N LEU A 484 0.22 31.70 17.05
CA LEU A 484 1.26 30.67 17.21
C LEU A 484 2.07 30.81 18.50
N GLU A 485 2.22 32.03 19.02
CA GLU A 485 2.94 32.26 20.28
C GLU A 485 2.20 31.63 21.46
N PHE A 486 2.97 31.12 22.39
CA PHE A 486 2.49 30.75 23.72
C PHE A 486 3.18 31.65 24.76
N PRO A 487 2.63 32.85 25.04
CA PRO A 487 3.29 33.82 25.90
C PRO A 487 3.62 33.26 27.29
N GLY A 488 4.88 33.44 27.69
CA GLY A 488 5.44 32.93 28.94
C GLY A 488 5.87 31.45 28.88
N VAL A 489 5.87 30.81 27.71
CA VAL A 489 6.37 29.44 27.52
C VAL A 489 7.49 29.45 26.49
N LYS A 490 8.65 28.91 26.88
CA LYS A 490 9.85 28.83 26.04
C LYS A 490 10.46 27.44 26.07
N VAL A 491 10.77 26.90 24.89
CA VAL A 491 11.55 25.66 24.75
C VAL A 491 13.03 26.03 24.85
N GLU A 492 13.66 25.64 25.95
CA GLU A 492 15.08 25.94 26.19
C GLU A 492 16.00 24.95 25.47
N SER A 493 15.65 23.67 25.49
CA SER A 493 16.41 22.65 24.78
C SER A 493 15.55 21.44 24.41
N LEU A 494 15.98 20.77 23.34
CA LEU A 494 15.52 19.45 22.95
C LEU A 494 16.75 18.55 22.83
N GLU A 495 16.84 17.54 23.67
CA GLU A 495 17.89 16.51 23.66
C GLU A 495 17.31 15.15 23.27
N LEU A 496 18.16 14.28 22.73
CA LEU A 496 17.82 12.89 22.43
C LEU A 496 18.70 11.99 23.30
N SER A 497 18.19 10.84 23.73
CA SER A 497 19.00 9.89 24.52
C SER A 497 20.16 9.27 23.73
N GLU A 498 20.12 9.37 22.40
CA GLU A 498 21.17 8.95 21.48
C GLU A 498 21.62 10.14 20.63
N ASP A 499 22.94 10.31 20.44
CA ASP A 499 23.49 11.33 19.55
C ASP A 499 23.07 11.10 18.09
N ARG A 500 22.83 9.83 17.75
CA ARG A 500 22.46 9.39 16.41
C ARG A 500 21.39 8.33 16.46
N LEU A 501 20.35 8.56 15.68
CA LEU A 501 19.28 7.60 15.53
C LEU A 501 19.73 6.46 14.63
N THR A 502 19.31 5.24 14.94
CA THR A 502 19.79 4.05 14.22
C THR A 502 18.61 3.30 13.63
N THR A 503 18.69 3.01 12.34
CA THR A 503 17.82 2.08 11.62
C THR A 503 18.57 0.78 11.32
N TYR A 504 17.85 -0.31 11.16
CA TYR A 504 18.38 -1.63 10.81
C TYR A 504 17.28 -2.45 10.10
N PHE A 505 17.61 -3.65 9.64
CA PHE A 505 16.61 -4.61 9.16
C PHE A 505 16.41 -5.72 10.19
N ASP A 506 15.16 -6.14 10.42
CA ASP A 506 14.83 -7.35 11.18
C ASP A 506 13.88 -8.27 10.41
N ALA A 507 13.83 -9.54 10.79
CA ALA A 507 12.96 -10.52 10.16
C ALA A 507 11.56 -10.49 10.77
N GLN A 508 10.52 -10.55 9.93
CA GLN A 508 9.13 -10.66 10.33
C GLN A 508 8.44 -11.78 9.56
N ASP A 509 7.77 -12.69 10.30
CA ASP A 509 6.87 -13.71 9.76
C ASP A 509 5.46 -13.14 9.52
N TYR A 510 4.81 -13.60 8.45
CA TYR A 510 3.42 -13.34 8.07
C TYR A 510 2.72 -14.66 7.75
N LEU A 511 1.52 -14.89 8.31
CA LEU A 511 0.74 -16.08 8.00
C LEU A 511 0.13 -15.97 6.60
N ILE A 512 0.31 -16.99 5.76
CA ILE A 512 -0.18 -16.99 4.37
C ILE A 512 -0.99 -18.24 4.02
N ASN A 513 -1.62 -18.91 5.00
CA ASN A 513 -2.43 -20.11 4.76
C ASN A 513 -3.52 -19.92 3.69
N ASN A 514 -4.12 -18.72 3.60
CA ASN A 514 -5.13 -18.43 2.58
C ASN A 514 -4.59 -18.42 1.14
N ALA A 515 -3.27 -18.49 0.94
CA ALA A 515 -2.66 -18.60 -0.38
C ALA A 515 -2.80 -19.98 -1.02
N VAL A 516 -3.24 -21.00 -0.26
CA VAL A 516 -3.26 -22.40 -0.72
C VAL A 516 -4.65 -23.02 -0.61
N ASN A 517 -4.87 -24.03 -1.46
CA ASN A 517 -6.07 -24.84 -1.41
C ASN A 517 -5.93 -26.05 -0.46
N VAL A 518 -6.99 -26.39 0.28
CA VAL A 518 -6.99 -27.50 1.24
C VAL A 518 -8.18 -28.44 1.00
N PRO A 519 -8.02 -29.76 1.21
CA PRO A 519 -9.10 -30.71 1.01
C PRO A 519 -10.22 -30.58 2.05
N SER A 520 -9.91 -30.09 3.25
CA SER A 520 -10.88 -29.92 4.34
C SER A 520 -10.39 -28.86 5.34
N MET A 521 -11.31 -28.30 6.13
CA MET A 521 -10.99 -27.35 7.21
C MET A 521 -10.01 -28.00 8.18
N LYS A 522 -10.29 -29.23 8.64
CA LYS A 522 -9.42 -29.99 9.55
C LYS A 522 -7.98 -30.12 9.04
N ASP A 523 -7.80 -30.38 7.74
CA ASP A 523 -6.46 -30.45 7.12
C ASP A 523 -5.78 -29.07 7.13
N GLY A 524 -6.50 -28.03 6.73
CA GLY A 524 -6.00 -26.65 6.76
C GLY A 524 -5.64 -26.13 8.16
N GLN A 525 -6.27 -26.66 9.22
CA GLN A 525 -5.88 -26.31 10.60
C GLN A 525 -4.64 -27.09 11.09
N SER A 526 -4.13 -28.06 10.34
CA SER A 526 -3.04 -28.93 10.80
C SER A 526 -1.64 -28.36 10.57
N PHE A 527 -1.51 -27.34 9.73
CA PHE A 527 -0.23 -26.73 9.37
C PHE A 527 -0.32 -25.21 9.25
N HIS A 528 0.83 -24.55 9.32
CA HIS A 528 0.98 -23.13 9.02
C HIS A 528 2.02 -22.93 7.92
N ILE A 529 1.71 -22.05 6.97
CA ILE A 529 2.68 -21.53 6.00
C ILE A 529 2.91 -20.06 6.33
N LYS A 530 4.15 -19.68 6.55
CA LYS A 530 4.57 -18.33 6.89
C LYS A 530 5.53 -17.79 5.84
N ALA A 531 5.21 -16.64 5.26
CA ALA A 531 6.19 -15.87 4.51
C ALA A 531 7.00 -15.03 5.49
N TRP A 532 8.32 -14.99 5.36
CA TRP A 532 9.16 -14.13 6.19
C TRP A 532 9.97 -13.16 5.35
N GLN A 533 10.11 -11.93 5.84
CA GLN A 533 10.78 -10.85 5.12
C GLN A 533 11.60 -10.00 6.07
N HIS A 534 12.74 -9.52 5.59
CA HIS A 534 13.49 -8.46 6.27
C HIS A 534 12.80 -7.12 6.08
N ARG A 535 12.40 -6.44 7.16
CA ARG A 535 11.77 -5.11 7.11
C ARG A 535 12.61 -4.07 7.84
N LEU A 536 12.50 -2.81 7.40
CA LEU A 536 13.17 -1.70 8.06
C LEU A 536 12.65 -1.60 9.49
N ASN A 537 13.53 -1.34 10.45
CA ASN A 537 13.19 -1.05 11.83
C ASN A 537 14.14 0.02 12.39
N TYR A 538 13.85 0.52 13.59
CA TYR A 538 14.63 1.52 14.29
C TYR A 538 14.92 1.11 15.73
N LYS A 539 16.00 1.66 16.28
CA LYS A 539 16.31 1.53 17.71
C LYS A 539 15.50 2.59 18.48
N PRO A 540 14.64 2.19 19.44
CA PRO A 540 13.91 3.15 20.27
C PRO A 540 14.84 4.13 20.99
N PHE A 541 14.37 5.36 21.15
CA PHE A 541 15.06 6.47 21.79
C PHE A 541 14.07 7.38 22.54
N ASP A 542 14.60 8.30 23.36
CA ASP A 542 13.84 9.23 24.19
C ASP A 542 14.05 10.67 23.73
N TYR A 543 12.96 11.44 23.73
CA TYR A 543 12.99 12.90 23.68
C TYR A 543 13.14 13.45 25.09
N LYS A 544 14.07 14.39 25.29
CA LYS A 544 14.30 15.12 26.53
C LYS A 544 14.09 16.61 26.27
N LEU A 545 12.90 17.10 26.58
CA LEU A 545 12.49 18.46 26.32
C LEU A 545 12.54 19.30 27.60
N ALA A 546 13.26 20.43 27.56
CA ALA A 546 13.29 21.41 28.64
C ALA A 546 12.41 22.61 28.26
N VAL A 547 11.33 22.84 29.01
CA VAL A 547 10.38 23.93 28.76
C VAL A 547 10.31 24.84 29.98
N GLN A 548 10.71 26.10 29.82
CA GLN A 548 10.51 27.14 30.82
C GLN A 548 9.09 27.69 30.68
N SER A 549 8.36 27.79 31.79
CA SER A 549 7.02 28.39 31.83
C SER A 549 6.91 29.42 32.96
N ASP A 550 6.35 30.59 32.68
CA ASP A 550 6.08 31.64 33.68
C ASP A 550 4.75 31.42 34.44
N LYS A 551 4.03 30.34 34.11
CA LYS A 551 2.73 30.01 34.67
C LYS A 551 2.43 28.51 34.59
N SER A 552 1.53 28.05 35.45
CA SER A 552 0.90 26.73 35.26
C SER A 552 -0.10 26.78 34.10
N ALA A 553 0.04 25.88 33.13
CA ALA A 553 -0.84 25.82 31.97
C ALA A 553 -0.87 24.42 31.34
N LYS A 554 -2.04 24.00 30.86
CA LYS A 554 -2.16 22.79 30.04
C LYS A 554 -1.71 23.09 28.61
N ALA A 555 -0.87 22.22 28.05
CA ALA A 555 -0.25 22.39 26.74
C ALA A 555 -0.35 21.10 25.91
N VAL A 556 -0.09 21.24 24.61
CA VAL A 556 0.06 20.13 23.67
C VAL A 556 1.42 20.25 23.01
N VAL A 557 2.19 19.16 23.06
CA VAL A 557 3.52 19.05 22.44
C VAL A 557 3.38 18.26 21.14
N ARG A 558 3.95 18.80 20.06
CA ARG A 558 4.00 18.15 18.74
C ARG A 558 5.43 17.99 18.28
N PHE A 559 5.79 16.79 17.83
CA PHE A 559 7.07 16.50 17.20
C PHE A 559 6.88 16.26 15.71
N PHE A 560 7.78 16.82 14.90
CA PHE A 560 7.83 16.64 13.45
C PHE A 560 9.23 16.31 13.00
N LEU A 561 9.37 15.43 12.03
CA LEU A 561 10.62 15.18 11.32
C LEU A 561 10.46 15.56 9.85
N GLY A 562 11.42 16.30 9.32
CA GLY A 562 11.38 16.78 7.94
C GLY A 562 12.77 16.91 7.32
N PRO A 563 12.85 17.41 6.09
CA PRO A 563 14.12 17.65 5.40
C PRO A 563 15.00 18.59 6.22
N ALA A 564 16.32 18.48 6.03
CA ALA A 564 17.24 19.40 6.67
C ALA A 564 17.05 20.82 6.14
N VAL A 565 16.45 21.68 6.96
CA VAL A 565 16.20 23.10 6.67
C VAL A 565 17.03 23.98 7.59
N ASP A 566 17.78 24.90 7.00
CA ASP A 566 18.69 25.81 7.71
C ASP A 566 18.16 27.25 7.76
N ASP A 567 17.26 27.62 6.85
CA ASP A 567 16.69 28.96 6.77
C ASP A 567 15.19 28.94 6.42
N TYR A 568 14.56 30.09 6.58
CA TYR A 568 13.13 30.28 6.31
C TYR A 568 12.74 30.00 4.86
N ALA A 569 13.58 30.36 3.89
CA ALA A 569 13.25 30.15 2.48
C ALA A 569 13.23 28.65 2.13
N HIS A 570 14.15 27.87 2.71
CA HIS A 570 14.14 26.42 2.63
C HIS A 570 12.93 25.83 3.35
N LEU A 571 12.60 26.28 4.56
CA LEU A 571 11.42 25.83 5.30
C LEU A 571 10.13 26.09 4.51
N LEU A 572 9.95 27.30 3.95
CA LEU A 572 8.77 27.67 3.18
C LEU A 572 8.57 26.80 1.92
N ARG A 573 9.65 26.26 1.34
CA ARG A 573 9.59 25.36 0.17
C ARG A 573 9.34 23.89 0.54
N HIS A 574 9.59 23.49 1.78
CA HIS A 574 9.62 22.07 2.19
C HIS A 574 8.80 21.76 3.45
N PHE A 575 8.03 22.72 3.99
CA PHE A 575 7.21 22.51 5.19
C PHE A 575 6.23 21.35 5.02
N GLN A 576 5.72 21.14 3.80
CA GLN A 576 4.85 20.03 3.44
C GLN A 576 5.50 18.65 3.52
N TYR A 577 6.82 18.56 3.73
CA TYR A 577 7.55 17.31 3.89
C TYR A 577 7.92 17.03 5.35
N PHE A 578 7.41 17.83 6.29
CA PHE A 578 7.45 17.48 7.71
C PHE A 578 6.31 16.51 8.01
N TYR A 579 6.66 15.30 8.47
CA TYR A 579 5.68 14.35 9.01
C TYR A 579 5.70 14.38 10.53
N MET A 580 4.53 14.21 11.13
CA MET A 580 4.31 14.27 12.57
C MET A 580 4.68 12.94 13.21
N LEU A 581 5.53 13.02 14.24
CA LEU A 581 6.04 11.88 14.99
C LEU A 581 5.25 11.62 16.27
N ASP A 582 4.73 12.66 16.92
CA ASP A 582 3.95 12.50 18.15
C ASP A 582 3.14 13.75 18.43
N GLU A 583 2.04 13.58 19.15
CA GLU A 583 1.17 14.64 19.65
C GLU A 583 0.54 14.19 20.99
N PHE A 584 0.85 14.92 22.07
CA PHE A 584 0.36 14.58 23.41
C PHE A 584 0.18 15.79 24.31
N GLU A 585 -0.66 15.63 25.34
CA GLU A 585 -0.95 16.64 26.35
C GLU A 585 0.13 16.66 27.45
N VAL A 586 0.42 17.84 27.98
CA VAL A 586 1.28 18.01 29.16
C VAL A 586 0.72 19.11 30.06
N ASP A 587 0.82 18.91 31.37
CA ASP A 587 0.54 19.96 32.35
C ASP A 587 1.86 20.64 32.73
N LEU A 588 2.04 21.89 32.28
CA LEU A 588 3.20 22.71 32.63
C LEU A 588 3.00 23.33 34.01
N ILE A 589 4.05 23.32 34.82
CA ILE A 589 4.16 24.09 36.06
C ILE A 589 5.01 25.35 35.85
N GLU A 590 4.82 26.35 36.70
CA GLU A 590 5.69 27.53 36.73
C GLU A 590 7.15 27.11 37.04
N GLY A 591 8.10 27.66 36.28
CA GLY A 591 9.51 27.29 36.30
C GLY A 591 9.91 26.35 35.17
N LEU A 592 10.98 25.58 35.41
CA LEU A 592 11.55 24.66 34.43
C LEU A 592 10.85 23.30 34.48
N ASN A 593 10.26 22.90 33.35
CA ASN A 593 9.64 21.60 33.13
C ASN A 593 10.61 20.71 32.35
N LYS A 594 10.85 19.49 32.84
CA LYS A 594 11.64 18.47 32.14
C LYS A 594 10.70 17.36 31.70
N ILE A 595 10.46 17.28 30.40
CA ILE A 595 9.53 16.33 29.80
C ILE A 595 10.37 15.26 29.10
N GLU A 596 10.20 14.02 29.53
CA GLU A 596 10.79 12.85 28.87
C GLU A 596 9.67 12.08 28.15
N ARG A 597 9.91 11.70 26.89
CA ARG A 597 8.94 11.00 26.07
C ARG A 597 9.63 9.92 25.25
N HIS A 598 9.23 8.65 25.41
CA HIS A 598 9.79 7.57 24.63
C HIS A 598 9.16 7.53 23.21
N SER A 599 9.97 7.28 22.19
CA SER A 599 9.53 7.16 20.79
C SER A 599 8.37 6.17 20.59
N GLY A 600 8.41 5.05 21.32
CA GLY A 600 7.37 4.03 21.32
C GLY A 600 6.12 4.34 22.17
N GLU A 601 5.96 5.56 22.69
CA GLU A 601 4.70 5.97 23.34
C GLU A 601 3.79 6.77 22.38
N SER A 602 4.27 7.07 21.17
CA SER A 602 3.52 7.86 20.20
C SER A 602 2.24 7.15 19.79
N SER A 603 1.13 7.86 19.94
CA SER A 603 -0.17 7.26 19.68
C SER A 603 -0.36 6.94 18.18
N PHE A 604 0.35 7.60 17.26
CA PHE A 604 0.17 7.41 15.82
C PHE A 604 0.61 6.05 15.28
N PHE A 605 1.47 5.34 16.02
CA PHE A 605 2.09 4.11 15.57
C PHE A 605 1.44 2.90 16.22
N LYS A 606 1.33 1.79 15.47
CA LYS A 606 0.89 0.50 16.04
C LYS A 606 2.10 -0.29 16.53
N HIS A 607 2.10 -0.56 17.82
CA HIS A 607 3.10 -1.39 18.49
C HIS A 607 2.79 -2.89 18.36
N GLY A 608 3.84 -3.66 18.11
CA GLY A 608 3.80 -5.12 18.09
C GLY A 608 3.06 -5.71 16.88
N HIS A 609 3.58 -6.82 16.36
CA HIS A 609 2.91 -7.62 15.33
C HIS A 609 2.51 -8.97 15.92
N ILE A 610 1.21 -9.24 15.93
CA ILE A 610 0.66 -10.57 16.24
C ILE A 610 -0.05 -11.10 15.00
N THR A 611 0.43 -12.24 14.51
CA THR A 611 -0.16 -12.97 13.38
C THR A 611 -1.49 -13.60 13.78
N GLY A 612 -2.36 -13.84 12.80
CA GLY A 612 -3.71 -14.38 12.98
C GLY A 612 -3.73 -15.74 13.69
N ASP A 613 -2.75 -16.61 13.48
CA ASP A 613 -2.61 -17.89 14.19
C ASP A 613 -2.38 -17.69 15.68
N LYS A 614 -1.50 -16.78 16.06
CA LYS A 614 -1.21 -16.44 17.46
C LYS A 614 -2.41 -15.76 18.12
N TYR A 615 -3.07 -14.86 17.40
CA TYR A 615 -4.27 -14.18 17.90
C TYR A 615 -5.44 -15.16 18.09
N TYR A 616 -5.66 -16.06 17.14
CA TYR A 616 -6.67 -17.11 17.22
C TYR A 616 -6.41 -18.08 18.38
N ALA A 617 -5.14 -18.49 18.59
CA ALA A 617 -4.77 -19.30 19.74
C ALA A 617 -5.12 -18.62 21.08
N LYS A 618 -4.88 -17.31 21.20
CA LYS A 618 -5.28 -16.53 22.38
C LYS A 618 -6.80 -16.51 22.59
N ILE A 619 -7.59 -16.36 21.52
CA ILE A 619 -9.06 -16.43 21.59
C ILE A 619 -9.52 -17.78 22.15
N VAL A 620 -8.97 -18.88 21.62
CA VAL A 620 -9.33 -20.24 22.08
C VAL A 620 -8.96 -20.44 23.55
N GLN A 621 -7.74 -20.04 23.95
CA GLN A 621 -7.31 -20.14 25.35
C GLN A 621 -8.19 -19.31 26.30
N ALA A 622 -8.65 -18.14 25.86
CA ALA A 622 -9.55 -17.30 26.63
C ALA A 622 -10.96 -17.90 26.76
N LEU A 623 -11.49 -18.50 25.69
CA LEU A 623 -12.76 -19.22 25.74
C LEU A 623 -12.71 -20.46 26.65
N GLU A 624 -11.56 -21.12 26.74
CA GLU A 624 -11.32 -22.24 27.66
C GLU A 624 -11.06 -21.79 29.11
N GLY A 625 -11.01 -20.48 29.38
CA GLY A 625 -10.75 -19.93 30.71
C GLY A 625 -9.30 -20.05 31.19
N LYS A 626 -8.35 -20.28 30.27
CA LYS A 626 -6.92 -20.44 30.60
C LYS A 626 -6.19 -19.10 30.75
N GLU A 627 -6.54 -18.11 29.94
CA GLU A 627 -5.91 -16.77 29.94
C GLU A 627 -6.94 -15.70 29.60
N ALA A 628 -6.99 -14.59 30.34
CA ALA A 628 -7.88 -13.49 30.01
C ALA A 628 -7.33 -12.70 28.82
N MET A 629 -8.18 -12.36 27.84
CA MET A 629 -7.77 -11.59 26.66
C MET A 629 -8.22 -10.14 26.80
N ALA A 630 -7.25 -9.22 26.81
CA ALA A 630 -7.50 -7.79 26.78
C ALA A 630 -7.96 -7.34 25.38
N GLN A 631 -8.80 -6.30 25.34
CA GLN A 631 -9.15 -5.59 24.12
C GLN A 631 -7.97 -4.73 23.68
N ASP A 632 -7.76 -4.66 22.36
CA ASP A 632 -6.77 -3.77 21.77
C ASP A 632 -7.33 -2.34 21.75
N ASP A 633 -6.63 -1.36 22.34
CA ASP A 633 -7.03 0.07 22.30
C ASP A 633 -7.15 0.59 20.86
N HIS A 634 -6.28 0.07 19.98
CA HIS A 634 -6.34 0.24 18.53
C HIS A 634 -5.72 -0.98 17.85
N GLN A 635 -6.37 -1.45 16.78
CA GLN A 635 -5.96 -2.63 16.02
C GLN A 635 -4.89 -2.30 14.97
N TRP A 636 -4.96 -1.11 14.38
CA TRP A 636 -4.08 -0.63 13.32
C TRP A 636 -3.60 0.80 13.59
N GLY A 637 -2.46 1.15 13.00
CA GLY A 637 -1.77 2.43 13.13
C GLY A 637 -0.65 2.49 12.09
N PHE A 638 0.03 3.62 11.96
CA PHE A 638 1.19 3.65 11.07
C PHE A 638 2.23 2.65 11.59
N PRO A 639 2.91 1.86 10.75
CA PRO A 639 3.77 0.80 11.26
C PRO A 639 4.94 1.38 12.07
N GLU A 640 5.08 0.96 13.33
CA GLU A 640 6.13 1.45 14.22
C GLU A 640 7.53 1.23 13.64
N HIS A 641 7.78 0.10 12.98
CA HIS A 641 9.08 -0.20 12.39
C HIS A 641 9.50 0.81 11.30
N LEU A 642 8.57 1.60 10.80
CA LEU A 642 8.80 2.70 9.85
C LEU A 642 8.86 4.09 10.51
N TYR A 643 8.99 4.16 11.85
CA TYR A 643 9.06 5.42 12.62
C TYR A 643 10.07 6.40 12.04
N LEU A 644 11.25 5.93 11.63
CA LEU A 644 12.29 6.71 10.97
C LEU A 644 12.45 6.30 9.50
N PRO A 645 12.79 7.24 8.60
CA PRO A 645 13.30 6.90 7.28
C PRO A 645 14.63 6.16 7.38
N MET A 646 14.97 5.37 6.37
CA MET A 646 16.23 4.64 6.35
C MET A 646 17.40 5.63 6.34
N GLY A 647 18.34 5.41 7.27
CA GLY A 647 19.55 6.21 7.36
C GLY A 647 20.61 5.87 6.32
N LYS A 648 21.72 6.60 6.35
CA LYS A 648 22.94 6.25 5.59
C LYS A 648 23.84 5.34 6.41
N SER A 649 24.51 4.40 5.76
CA SER A 649 25.46 3.47 6.40
C SER A 649 26.78 4.13 6.79
N ASP A 650 27.07 5.29 6.20
CA ASP A 650 28.27 6.06 6.48
C ASP A 650 28.34 6.54 7.94
N ALA A 651 29.53 6.99 8.31
CA ALA A 651 29.82 7.48 9.65
C ALA A 651 29.24 8.89 9.91
N HIS A 652 28.41 9.47 9.05
CA HIS A 652 27.74 10.75 9.29
C HIS A 652 26.23 10.59 9.46
N GLY A 653 25.62 9.58 8.82
CA GLY A 653 24.19 9.39 8.75
C GLY A 653 23.52 10.40 7.80
N GLN A 654 22.24 10.18 7.54
CA GLN A 654 21.41 11.13 6.81
C GLN A 654 20.96 12.25 7.75
N ARG A 655 21.22 13.51 7.38
CA ARG A 655 20.78 14.69 8.13
C ARG A 655 19.30 14.98 7.86
N TYR A 656 18.54 15.18 8.93
CA TYR A 656 17.15 15.64 8.92
C TYR A 656 16.96 16.75 9.96
N LYS A 657 15.78 17.37 9.97
CA LYS A 657 15.39 18.38 10.98
C LYS A 657 14.26 17.85 11.83
N LEU A 658 14.47 17.81 13.15
CA LEU A 658 13.42 17.58 14.13
C LEU A 658 12.89 18.94 14.62
N TYR A 659 11.58 19.11 14.57
CA TYR A 659 10.90 20.32 15.05
C TYR A 659 9.94 19.94 16.18
N VAL A 660 10.02 20.64 17.30
CA VAL A 660 9.04 20.56 18.39
C VAL A 660 8.28 21.88 18.49
N HIS A 661 6.97 21.78 18.70
CA HIS A 661 6.11 22.94 18.94
C HIS A 661 5.24 22.68 20.18
N VAL A 662 5.24 23.64 21.11
CA VAL A 662 4.41 23.62 22.32
C VAL A 662 3.32 24.66 22.16
N SER A 663 2.05 24.22 22.13
CA SER A 663 0.90 25.12 21.99
C SER A 663 0.00 25.05 23.21
N PRO A 664 -0.79 26.08 23.52
CA PRO A 664 -1.81 26.00 24.56
C PRO A 664 -2.82 24.89 24.22
N TYR A 665 -3.27 24.16 25.24
CA TYR A 665 -4.34 23.19 25.08
C TYR A 665 -5.65 23.88 24.68
N GLN A 666 -6.35 23.29 23.73
CA GLN A 666 -7.71 23.68 23.38
C GLN A 666 -8.63 22.46 23.50
N PRO A 667 -9.86 22.63 24.02
CA PRO A 667 -10.84 21.54 24.11
C PRO A 667 -11.07 20.92 22.74
N GLY A 668 -10.59 19.69 22.59
CA GLY A 668 -10.62 18.96 21.34
C GLY A 668 -11.90 18.15 21.12
N LYS A 669 -12.07 17.64 19.91
CA LYS A 669 -13.07 16.61 19.60
C LYS A 669 -12.39 15.26 19.57
N SER A 670 -12.99 14.26 20.21
CA SER A 670 -12.54 12.87 20.09
C SER A 670 -13.25 12.19 18.91
N LEU A 671 -12.49 11.43 18.14
CA LEU A 671 -12.97 10.50 17.12
C LEU A 671 -12.66 9.09 17.60
N ASP A 672 -13.69 8.25 17.69
CA ASP A 672 -13.46 6.80 17.76
C ASP A 672 -13.33 6.29 16.31
N ALA A 673 -12.09 6.12 15.86
CA ALA A 673 -11.80 5.71 14.50
C ALA A 673 -11.81 4.18 14.44
N PRO A 674 -12.66 3.55 13.60
CA PRO A 674 -12.61 2.11 13.41
C PRO A 674 -11.19 1.64 13.11
N PHE A 675 -10.76 0.59 13.81
CA PHE A 675 -9.38 0.06 13.81
C PHE A 675 -8.29 0.94 14.40
N PHE A 676 -8.38 2.27 14.30
CA PHE A 676 -7.33 3.20 14.74
C PHE A 676 -7.51 3.70 16.19
N GLY A 677 -8.60 3.30 16.83
CA GLY A 677 -8.93 3.61 18.22
C GLY A 677 -9.37 5.06 18.43
N GLN A 678 -9.44 5.46 19.69
CA GLN A 678 -9.82 6.82 20.05
C GLN A 678 -8.67 7.81 19.76
N ARG A 679 -8.98 8.88 19.02
CA ARG A 679 -8.07 9.98 18.70
C ARG A 679 -8.65 11.30 19.18
N VAL A 680 -7.82 12.13 19.81
CA VAL A 680 -8.21 13.47 20.26
C VAL A 680 -7.64 14.50 19.28
N PHE A 681 -8.49 15.38 18.78
CA PHE A 681 -8.10 16.49 17.91
C PHE A 681 -8.23 17.81 18.66
N TYR A 682 -7.10 18.44 19.01
CA TYR A 682 -7.00 19.59 19.93
C TYR A 682 -7.47 20.94 19.36
N GLY A 683 -8.59 20.96 18.63
CA GLY A 683 -9.22 22.18 18.09
C GLY A 683 -8.46 22.86 16.95
N GLN A 684 -7.17 22.57 16.78
CA GLN A 684 -6.32 23.05 15.71
C GLN A 684 -6.46 22.20 14.43
N PRO A 685 -6.19 22.77 13.24
CA PRO A 685 -6.16 22.01 12.00
C PRO A 685 -5.15 20.87 12.02
N LEU A 686 -5.41 19.80 11.26
CA LEU A 686 -4.48 18.68 11.17
C LEU A 686 -3.15 19.12 10.55
N GLY A 687 -2.03 18.77 11.21
CA GLY A 687 -0.69 19.20 10.81
C GLY A 687 -0.25 20.55 11.40
N TYR A 688 -1.07 21.20 12.23
CA TYR A 688 -0.70 22.44 12.92
C TYR A 688 0.64 22.29 13.68
N PRO A 689 1.56 23.27 13.63
CA PRO A 689 1.45 24.59 12.99
C PRO A 689 2.02 24.63 11.55
N LEU A 690 2.36 23.47 10.98
CA LEU A 690 2.97 23.32 9.66
C LEU A 690 1.92 22.92 8.58
N ASP A 691 0.63 23.18 8.80
CA ASP A 691 -0.44 22.83 7.86
C ASP A 691 -0.59 23.83 6.71
N ARG A 692 0.08 24.99 6.78
CA ARG A 692 0.01 26.07 5.78
C ARG A 692 1.26 26.97 5.80
N PRO A 693 1.49 27.80 4.77
CA PRO A 693 2.65 28.69 4.72
C PRO A 693 2.74 29.66 5.91
N MET A 694 3.92 29.80 6.51
CA MET A 694 4.16 30.65 7.68
C MET A 694 4.97 31.92 7.34
N GLN A 695 5.09 32.83 8.31
CA GLN A 695 5.90 34.05 8.19
C GLN A 695 7.36 33.83 8.65
N PRO A 696 8.32 34.70 8.28
CA PRO A 696 9.74 34.53 8.64
C PRO A 696 10.02 34.41 10.14
N TRP A 697 9.27 35.13 10.98
CA TRP A 697 9.39 35.10 12.44
C TRP A 697 8.97 33.76 13.06
N PHE A 698 8.39 32.83 12.29
CA PHE A 698 8.01 31.50 12.78
C PHE A 698 9.19 30.74 13.40
N MET A 699 10.37 30.81 12.79
CA MET A 699 11.57 30.11 13.29
C MET A 699 12.16 30.75 14.57
N GLN A 700 11.57 31.87 15.02
CA GLN A 700 11.99 32.63 16.19
C GLN A 700 10.97 32.54 17.34
N LEU A 701 9.95 31.70 17.21
CA LEU A 701 8.96 31.48 18.27
C LEU A 701 9.61 30.81 19.47
N ASP A 702 9.47 31.38 20.66
CA ASP A 702 10.03 30.84 21.90
C ASP A 702 9.47 29.45 22.22
N ASN A 703 8.22 29.17 21.84
CA ASN A 703 7.53 27.91 22.06
C ASN A 703 7.75 26.88 20.92
N GLY A 704 8.73 27.09 20.04
CA GLY A 704 9.13 26.14 19.01
C GLY A 704 10.66 25.96 18.97
N TYR A 705 11.13 24.76 18.62
CA TYR A 705 12.57 24.49 18.58
C TYR A 705 12.93 23.54 17.45
N PHE A 706 13.95 23.91 16.66
CA PHE A 706 14.48 23.10 15.56
C PHE A 706 15.84 22.50 15.94
N ARG A 707 15.99 21.18 15.80
CA ARG A 707 17.21 20.44 16.07
C ARG A 707 17.64 19.62 14.85
N ASP A 708 18.92 19.65 14.52
CA ASP A 708 19.48 18.71 13.54
C ASP A 708 19.54 17.31 14.15
N VAL A 709 19.12 16.32 13.37
CA VAL A 709 19.20 14.90 13.75
C VAL A 709 19.85 14.10 12.63
N TYR A 710 20.62 13.08 13.01
CA TYR A 710 21.37 12.25 12.08
C TYR A 710 20.89 10.80 12.23
N VAL A 711 20.38 10.24 11.13
CA VAL A 711 19.88 8.86 11.08
C VAL A 711 20.90 8.00 10.35
N ARG A 712 21.50 7.05 11.08
CA ARG A 712 22.41 6.04 10.54
C ARG A 712 21.64 4.76 10.25
N HIS A 713 22.10 4.00 9.27
CA HIS A 713 21.68 2.62 9.06
C HIS A 713 22.77 1.64 9.45
N ARG A 714 22.44 0.66 10.30
CA ARG A 714 23.31 -0.46 10.61
C ARG A 714 23.18 -1.49 9.50
N VAL A 715 24.25 -1.65 8.73
CA VAL A 715 24.34 -2.70 7.72
C VAL A 715 24.58 -4.04 8.42
N ASP A 716 23.74 -5.01 8.10
CA ASP A 716 23.93 -6.41 8.50
C ASP A 716 24.40 -7.21 7.27
N GLU A 717 25.57 -7.83 7.35
CA GLU A 717 26.17 -8.58 6.24
C GLU A 717 25.32 -9.77 5.81
N ALA A 718 24.55 -10.38 6.73
CA ALA A 718 23.63 -11.48 6.42
C ALA A 718 22.42 -11.02 5.58
N VAL A 719 22.06 -9.75 5.70
CA VAL A 719 20.93 -9.13 5.01
C VAL A 719 21.39 -8.52 3.67
N TYR A 720 22.65 -8.12 3.57
CA TYR A 720 23.26 -7.40 2.44
C TYR A 720 23.04 -8.00 1.02
N PRO A 721 23.06 -9.34 0.82
CA PRO A 721 22.82 -9.93 -0.50
C PRO A 721 21.38 -9.73 -1.00
N ALA A 722 20.40 -9.66 -0.12
CA ALA A 722 18.99 -9.54 -0.50
C ALA A 722 18.62 -8.16 -1.11
N TYR A 723 19.46 -7.15 -0.90
CA TYR A 723 19.19 -5.74 -1.25
C TYR A 723 20.12 -5.14 -2.31
N HIS A 724 21.27 -5.77 -2.61
CA HIS A 724 22.36 -5.11 -3.34
C HIS A 724 22.91 -5.84 -4.57
N GLU A 725 22.24 -6.88 -5.10
CA GLU A 725 22.67 -7.56 -6.34
C GLU A 725 22.77 -6.65 -7.59
N GLY A 726 22.44 -5.35 -7.51
CA GLY A 726 22.62 -4.37 -8.59
C GLY A 726 23.85 -3.45 -8.54
N ARG A 727 24.69 -3.44 -7.48
CA ARG A 727 25.79 -2.44 -7.37
C ARG A 727 27.22 -2.96 -7.28
N SER A 728 27.43 -4.24 -6.97
CA SER A 728 28.79 -4.78 -6.83
C SER A 728 29.30 -5.45 -8.11
N GLN A 729 29.43 -4.71 -9.21
CA GLN A 729 30.28 -5.15 -10.34
C GLN A 729 30.76 -4.05 -11.31
N HIS A 730 30.56 -2.76 -11.02
CA HIS A 730 31.12 -1.68 -11.84
C HIS A 730 32.10 -0.84 -11.04
N GLY A 731 33.24 -1.48 -10.73
CA GLY A 731 34.30 -0.82 -9.97
C GLY A 731 35.61 -1.59 -9.88
N ARG A 732 35.86 -2.61 -10.70
CA ARG A 732 37.22 -3.14 -10.94
C ARG A 732 37.31 -3.69 -12.36
N GLN A 733 38.33 -3.25 -13.09
CA GLN A 733 38.75 -3.86 -14.35
C GLN A 733 38.87 -5.38 -14.19
N GLY A 734 38.12 -6.13 -14.97
CA GLY A 734 38.18 -7.58 -15.12
C GLY A 734 37.37 -7.94 -16.36
N GLY A 735 37.98 -8.71 -17.27
CA GLY A 735 37.45 -8.97 -18.61
C GLY A 735 36.12 -9.72 -18.63
N TYR A 736 35.38 -9.50 -19.70
CA TYR A 736 34.33 -10.38 -20.19
C TYR A 736 34.93 -11.78 -20.39
N ASP A 737 34.47 -12.76 -19.61
CA ASP A 737 34.41 -14.20 -19.91
C ASP A 737 34.03 -14.94 -18.61
N ASP A 738 32.74 -14.97 -18.25
CA ASP A 738 32.13 -16.07 -17.48
C ASP A 738 30.60 -15.85 -17.30
N TYR A 739 29.85 -16.14 -18.35
CA TYR A 739 28.44 -16.53 -18.24
C TYR A 739 28.23 -17.77 -19.11
N ALA A 740 28.88 -18.87 -18.70
CA ALA A 740 28.62 -20.22 -19.18
C ALA A 740 28.42 -21.12 -17.97
N GLY A 741 27.20 -21.09 -17.40
CA GLY A 741 26.93 -21.79 -16.14
C GLY A 741 25.46 -21.98 -15.81
N TYR A 742 24.55 -21.96 -16.78
CA TYR A 742 23.17 -22.42 -16.62
C TYR A 742 22.70 -23.09 -17.90
N ASP A 743 23.33 -24.21 -18.23
CA ASP A 743 22.81 -25.18 -19.21
C ASP A 743 23.21 -26.58 -18.73
N ARG A 744 22.39 -27.15 -17.84
CA ARG A 744 22.36 -28.60 -17.53
C ARG A 744 21.12 -28.97 -16.72
N ALA A 745 19.97 -28.89 -17.36
CA ALA A 745 18.79 -29.66 -16.97
C ALA A 745 17.90 -29.98 -18.19
N ASP A 746 18.50 -30.32 -19.32
CA ASP A 746 17.80 -30.95 -20.45
C ASP A 746 18.68 -32.07 -21.03
N SER A 747 18.64 -33.23 -20.39
CA SER A 747 19.13 -34.49 -20.98
C SER A 747 18.54 -35.69 -20.25
N MET A 748 17.23 -35.84 -20.29
CA MET A 748 16.58 -37.16 -20.18
C MET A 748 15.33 -37.18 -21.04
N MET A 749 15.51 -37.16 -22.35
CA MET A 749 14.59 -37.69 -23.36
C MET A 749 15.31 -37.54 -24.70
N THR A 750 15.74 -38.67 -25.26
CA THR A 750 16.02 -38.97 -26.69
C THR A 750 17.26 -39.86 -26.81
N THR A 751 17.16 -41.09 -26.32
CA THR A 751 17.79 -42.22 -27.00
C THR A 751 16.82 -42.63 -28.11
N MET A 752 17.17 -42.40 -29.37
CA MET A 752 17.01 -43.35 -30.47
C MET A 752 17.41 -42.69 -31.80
N THR A 753 18.34 -43.36 -32.51
CA THR A 753 18.65 -43.24 -33.96
C THR A 753 19.27 -41.90 -34.40
N THR A 754 20.40 -41.79 -35.11
CA THR A 754 21.06 -42.64 -36.10
C THR A 754 22.55 -42.26 -36.20
N ASN A 755 23.38 -43.27 -36.45
CA ASN A 755 24.73 -43.15 -37.00
C ASN A 755 24.78 -42.29 -38.28
N ALA A 756 25.83 -41.48 -38.46
CA ALA A 756 26.74 -41.54 -39.62
C ALA A 756 27.58 -40.25 -39.79
N MET A 757 28.91 -40.42 -39.83
CA MET A 757 29.88 -39.70 -40.70
C MET A 757 30.07 -38.18 -40.44
N ARG A 758 31.23 -37.55 -40.52
CA ARG A 758 32.63 -37.90 -40.81
C ARG A 758 33.44 -36.60 -40.62
N ASP A 759 34.70 -36.75 -40.21
CA ASP A 759 35.88 -36.04 -40.72
C ASP A 759 36.02 -34.49 -40.67
N GLN A 760 37.08 -34.10 -39.94
CA GLN A 760 38.24 -33.29 -40.37
C GLN A 760 38.48 -31.89 -39.77
N HIS A 761 39.59 -31.84 -39.01
CA HIS A 761 40.38 -30.69 -38.57
C HIS A 761 41.15 -30.02 -39.72
N HIS A 762 41.38 -28.71 -39.62
CA HIS A 762 42.61 -27.95 -39.96
C HIS A 762 42.38 -26.45 -39.61
N ALA A 763 43.35 -25.54 -39.54
CA ALA A 763 44.51 -25.32 -38.66
C ALA A 763 45.10 -23.92 -39.03
N TYR A 764 45.47 -23.09 -38.02
CA TYR A 764 46.42 -21.94 -38.03
C TYR A 764 46.05 -20.59 -38.73
N PRO A 765 46.80 -19.46 -38.51
CA PRO A 765 47.33 -18.85 -37.26
C PRO A 765 47.27 -17.28 -37.20
N GLN A 766 47.75 -16.73 -36.06
CA GLN A 766 48.00 -15.33 -35.69
C GLN A 766 48.96 -14.50 -36.58
N GLN A 767 48.81 -13.16 -36.57
CA GLN A 767 49.90 -12.19 -36.75
C GLN A 767 49.68 -10.86 -35.97
N ARG A 768 50.81 -10.25 -35.58
CA ARG A 768 50.98 -9.09 -34.68
C ARG A 768 51.09 -7.74 -35.42
N GLN A 769 50.92 -6.67 -34.63
CA GLN A 769 51.77 -5.45 -34.48
C GLN A 769 51.30 -4.07 -35.01
N ASP A 770 51.60 -3.08 -34.15
CA ASP A 770 51.92 -1.65 -34.35
C ASP A 770 50.85 -0.53 -34.22
N GLY A 771 50.91 0.19 -33.09
CA GLY A 771 51.52 1.54 -32.98
C GLY A 771 50.74 2.78 -33.43
N GLY A 772 50.43 3.70 -32.49
CA GLY A 772 50.15 5.11 -32.82
C GLY A 772 49.49 5.96 -31.72
N ARG A 773 50.25 6.88 -31.10
CA ARG A 773 49.78 7.93 -30.17
C ARG A 773 49.18 9.12 -30.93
N TYR A 774 48.05 9.67 -30.48
CA TYR A 774 47.78 11.12 -30.54
C TYR A 774 46.97 11.58 -29.32
N ARG A 775 47.35 12.74 -28.78
CA ARG A 775 46.81 13.41 -27.60
C ARG A 775 46.31 14.78 -28.08
N ALA A 776 45.07 15.19 -27.76
CA ALA A 776 44.64 16.59 -27.83
C ALA A 776 43.42 16.86 -26.93
N ASN A 777 43.42 18.06 -26.37
CA ASN A 777 42.60 18.54 -25.25
C ASN A 777 41.16 18.89 -25.64
N TYR A 778 40.26 18.76 -24.65
CA TYR A 778 38.98 19.46 -24.60
C TYR A 778 39.21 20.95 -24.32
N GLY A 779 38.63 21.79 -25.19
CA GLY A 779 38.44 23.22 -24.99
C GLY A 779 36.96 23.55 -25.16
N SER A 780 36.46 24.35 -24.23
CA SER A 780 35.12 24.93 -24.05
C SER A 780 34.47 25.56 -25.28
N SER A 781 33.13 25.50 -25.37
CA SER A 781 32.31 26.66 -25.80
C SER A 781 30.84 26.51 -25.40
N GLU A 782 30.27 27.66 -25.06
CA GLU A 782 28.95 28.01 -24.56
C GLU A 782 27.80 28.08 -25.59
N TYR A 783 26.57 28.05 -25.04
CA TYR A 783 25.25 28.61 -25.46
C TYR A 783 24.66 28.33 -26.87
N VAL A 784 23.38 27.92 -26.93
CA VAL A 784 22.21 28.76 -27.33
C VAL A 784 20.88 28.00 -27.11
N LYS A 785 19.94 28.64 -26.41
CA LYS A 785 18.50 28.31 -26.31
C LYS A 785 17.75 28.78 -27.56
N TYR A 786 16.80 27.99 -28.07
CA TYR A 786 15.73 28.49 -28.94
C TYR A 786 14.35 28.16 -28.33
N GLY A 787 13.50 29.20 -28.25
CA GLY A 787 12.09 29.12 -27.87
C GLY A 787 11.16 28.86 -29.08
N PRO A 788 9.83 28.76 -28.85
CA PRO A 788 8.90 28.21 -29.82
C PRO A 788 8.33 29.26 -30.78
N SER A 789 8.23 28.94 -32.06
CA SER A 789 7.51 29.72 -33.06
C SER A 789 6.18 29.04 -33.44
N MET A 790 5.10 29.82 -33.34
CA MET A 790 3.80 29.53 -33.96
C MET A 790 3.94 29.55 -35.48
N ILE A 791 3.33 28.57 -36.17
CA ILE A 791 2.93 28.71 -37.59
C ILE A 791 1.57 28.03 -37.78
N VAL A 792 0.59 28.86 -38.14
CA VAL A 792 -0.67 28.47 -38.81
C VAL A 792 -0.36 28.37 -40.32
N PRO A 793 -0.98 27.45 -41.07
CA PRO A 793 -1.49 27.89 -42.37
C PRO A 793 -2.89 27.38 -42.74
N SER A 794 -3.50 28.21 -43.58
CA SER A 794 -4.87 28.31 -44.09
C SER A 794 -5.24 27.33 -45.21
N MET A 795 -6.55 27.24 -45.44
CA MET A 795 -7.23 26.60 -46.57
C MET A 795 -6.73 27.06 -47.95
N HIS A 796 -6.57 26.11 -48.88
CA HIS A 796 -6.91 26.27 -50.30
C HIS A 796 -7.29 24.92 -50.95
N ARG A 797 -8.23 25.02 -51.89
CA ARG A 797 -8.96 23.95 -52.62
C ARG A 797 -8.23 23.52 -53.90
N ASP A 798 -8.57 22.30 -54.32
CA ASP A 798 -8.59 21.71 -55.68
C ASP A 798 -7.27 21.52 -56.45
N HIS A 799 -6.81 20.26 -56.57
CA HIS A 799 -6.90 19.47 -57.83
C HIS A 799 -6.24 18.07 -57.72
N ASP A 800 -6.97 17.11 -58.30
CA ASP A 800 -6.53 15.90 -59.01
C ASP A 800 -6.22 14.57 -58.30
N ALA A 801 -7.19 13.67 -58.49
CA ALA A 801 -7.14 12.24 -58.35
C ALA A 801 -6.32 11.58 -59.47
N ALA A 802 -5.38 10.71 -59.11
CA ALA A 802 -4.98 9.50 -59.84
C ALA A 802 -3.77 8.87 -59.15
N TYR A 803 -3.96 7.96 -58.17
CA TYR A 803 -2.92 6.99 -57.79
C TYR A 803 -3.42 5.84 -56.89
N TYR A 804 -4.71 5.47 -56.98
CA TYR A 804 -5.27 4.31 -56.27
C TYR A 804 -5.76 3.27 -57.28
N GLN A 805 -4.84 2.65 -58.01
CA GLN A 805 -5.15 1.46 -58.82
C GLN A 805 -3.90 0.69 -59.24
N GLN A 806 -3.04 0.29 -58.30
CA GLN A 806 -2.03 -0.75 -58.57
C GLN A 806 -1.38 -1.25 -57.28
N GLN A 807 -2.02 -2.22 -56.60
CA GLN A 807 -1.33 -3.22 -55.76
C GLN A 807 -2.25 -4.36 -55.27
N GLN A 808 -3.21 -4.76 -56.10
CA GLN A 808 -3.75 -6.12 -56.03
C GLN A 808 -3.09 -6.93 -57.14
N GLN A 809 -1.96 -7.57 -56.83
CA GLN A 809 -1.44 -8.79 -57.46
C GLN A 809 0.00 -8.98 -56.99
N GLN A 810 0.19 -9.84 -55.99
CA GLN A 810 1.19 -10.92 -55.97
C GLN A 810 1.14 -11.65 -54.63
N HIS A 811 0.48 -12.81 -54.64
CA HIS A 811 0.66 -13.88 -53.67
C HIS A 811 1.90 -14.69 -54.05
N GLN A 812 2.83 -14.91 -53.10
CA GLN A 812 3.65 -16.12 -53.03
C GLN A 812 3.80 -16.56 -51.57
N THR A 813 3.51 -17.85 -51.36
CA THR A 813 3.41 -18.65 -50.14
C THR A 813 4.75 -19.25 -49.70
N TRP A 814 4.85 -19.76 -48.46
CA TRP A 814 5.38 -21.08 -47.99
C TRP A 814 5.63 -21.05 -46.44
N PRO A 815 5.63 -22.18 -45.68
CA PRO A 815 4.48 -22.64 -44.90
C PRO A 815 4.74 -22.80 -43.38
N TYR A 816 3.68 -22.88 -42.57
CA TYR A 816 3.69 -23.61 -41.29
C TYR A 816 2.60 -24.70 -41.29
N GLY A 817 2.95 -25.83 -40.71
CA GLY A 817 2.25 -27.11 -40.80
C GLY A 817 0.88 -27.16 -40.15
N ARG A 818 0.07 -28.10 -40.68
CA ARG A 818 -1.26 -28.48 -40.20
C ARG A 818 -1.22 -29.09 -38.80
N VAL A 819 -2.15 -28.67 -37.95
CA VAL A 819 -2.95 -29.56 -37.11
C VAL A 819 -4.41 -29.17 -37.36
N GLN A 820 -5.23 -30.12 -37.80
CA GLN A 820 -6.63 -29.91 -38.19
C GLN A 820 -7.54 -30.81 -37.34
N GLY A 821 -8.67 -30.25 -36.91
CA GLY A 821 -9.79 -30.92 -36.23
C GLY A 821 -9.99 -30.32 -34.83
N VAL A 822 -11.09 -29.68 -34.45
CA VAL A 822 -12.49 -29.67 -34.91
C VAL A 822 -13.10 -28.35 -34.42
N SER A 823 -13.65 -27.50 -35.30
CA SER A 823 -14.65 -26.43 -34.98
C SER A 823 -14.74 -25.41 -36.14
N SER A 824 -15.45 -25.72 -37.23
CA SER A 824 -15.79 -24.67 -38.22
C SER A 824 -17.21 -24.70 -38.77
N GLU A 825 -18.04 -25.69 -38.40
CA GLU A 825 -19.45 -25.71 -38.83
C GLU A 825 -20.42 -25.03 -37.84
N TYR A 826 -20.00 -24.73 -36.61
CA TYR A 826 -20.87 -24.08 -35.62
C TYR A 826 -20.92 -22.55 -35.79
N ASN A 827 -19.80 -21.93 -36.20
CA ASN A 827 -19.71 -20.46 -36.31
C ASN A 827 -20.41 -19.88 -37.55
N MET A 828 -20.56 -20.64 -38.64
CA MET A 828 -21.26 -20.14 -39.83
C MET A 828 -22.78 -20.11 -39.67
N LYS A 829 -23.37 -20.95 -38.80
CA LYS A 829 -24.84 -20.96 -38.58
C LYS A 829 -25.34 -19.84 -37.66
N MET A 830 -24.50 -19.33 -36.75
CA MET A 830 -24.86 -18.23 -35.84
C MET A 830 -24.83 -16.86 -36.51
N GLN A 831 -23.90 -16.62 -37.45
CA GLN A 831 -23.84 -15.35 -38.18
C GLN A 831 -25.01 -15.18 -39.16
N GLN A 832 -25.54 -16.26 -39.72
CA GLN A 832 -26.69 -16.20 -40.62
C GLN A 832 -28.01 -15.92 -39.86
N GLN A 833 -28.16 -16.42 -38.62
CA GLN A 833 -29.33 -16.16 -37.76
C GLN A 833 -29.36 -14.78 -37.08
N GLN A 834 -28.25 -14.05 -37.07
CA GLN A 834 -28.20 -12.65 -36.61
C GLN A 834 -28.51 -11.66 -37.74
N HIS A 835 -28.23 -12.03 -39.00
CA HIS A 835 -28.51 -11.14 -40.13
C HIS A 835 -30.02 -11.08 -40.47
N ASP A 836 -30.74 -12.19 -40.30
CA ASP A 836 -32.18 -12.28 -40.62
C ASP A 836 -33.10 -11.66 -39.54
N ARG A 837 -32.59 -11.37 -38.33
CA ARG A 837 -33.38 -10.76 -37.24
C ARG A 837 -33.40 -9.22 -37.23
N MET A 838 -32.62 -8.56 -38.08
CA MET A 838 -32.57 -7.09 -38.16
C MET A 838 -33.57 -6.47 -39.16
N HIS A 839 -34.41 -7.26 -39.84
CA HIS A 839 -35.32 -6.77 -40.88
C HIS A 839 -36.82 -6.73 -40.52
N GLU A 840 -37.21 -7.01 -39.27
CA GLU A 840 -38.63 -6.96 -38.88
C GLU A 840 -38.86 -6.19 -37.57
N MET A 841 -38.90 -4.85 -37.64
CA MET A 841 -39.74 -4.02 -36.74
C MET A 841 -40.19 -2.73 -37.45
N PRO A 842 -41.49 -2.38 -37.46
CA PRO A 842 -41.99 -1.17 -38.10
C PRO A 842 -41.81 0.06 -37.22
N VAL A 843 -41.36 1.15 -37.85
CA VAL A 843 -41.26 2.49 -37.26
C VAL A 843 -42.62 3.19 -37.40
N HIS A 844 -43.25 3.54 -36.27
CA HIS A 844 -44.32 4.54 -36.25
C HIS A 844 -43.80 5.82 -35.58
N TYR A 845 -44.03 6.93 -36.28
CA TYR A 845 -43.69 8.31 -35.93
C TYR A 845 -44.45 8.83 -34.71
#